data_AF-A0A818JYC3-F1
#
_entry.id   AF-A0A818JYC3-F1
#
_cell.length_a   1.000
_cell.length_b   1.000
_cell.length_c   1.000
_cell.angle_alpha   90.00
_cell.angle_beta   90.00
_cell.angle_gamma   90.00
#
_symmetry.space_group_name_H-M   'P 1'
#
loop_
_entity.id
_entity.type
_entity.pdbx_description
1 polymer ?
#
loop_
_entity_poly.entity_id
_entity_poly.type
_entity_poly.pdbx_seq_one_letter_code
_entity_poly.pdbx_strand_id
1 'polypeptide(L)'
;MTYTDCEHAISVRVEFHSEKWIRIYSTFVVKYSWCFLLLGLVICFALGLSAVLLRDLPDFNDPTKGFVPRGKNTLTSKLFVLERVKNELDKQMLAAKVVDNKKVSSSLNINKEEEEDEDADYDDNLNESYLLEDLRNSLDSCAFLSSDQNKCLTNKQVYELLHNQSDLIRFSKTIEQQMNKPHEQICTSIDLNRHYEVYFESSNKSIPNLLTINNLLSLCKKQNNLLKLFQLDSTCHYTLPQMISYFSNKSNCSELNEKDITYFIYRMQRCHQLYNTGLIRLAGLKRYRFKPIELFEYDSCFRYNFTFLTLEYLLDKTFLTTNETRYTAMWFLKPKKPKKSLNGSEIHTANSAYDLFIKHFYRNPKFDDGWTRISALNLLDIRISTAMKQIRADMFFVILAISLIVGVTIIYLRSITVALMTNVCVVFSFACAYFTYKIALGIDLFPYINLMATFILIGISCDNVFVIFDAWYSEKLDIYNQARLQNRSIEFYGKLTKQQEQQYHRDRDNTSNGIRKKLTIKNNHEQDGNQLEDNENNEQEEDEEYFDRIKNPDLIRMMKVNDEQMIQMMGGLLRHAAASVFVTSFTTTAAFFTNMITRIAYVQLFGLFMGFCILFNFLMNITMIVSFVIVYEKFCEPLSARLGLFNHFPSLFDKVLSTLTRLSHVIFAVYIPRLIIKLRYLMIIIFFIFGIIGLIIVFYHPKLSPPKSRRYQFFQLTHPFERFEYQMRDQFLSYINEDKENVTNPLLIFIFGIEDTDLIHPFYPEDGKINQNKQNLIYNKNIDFYDPNILRWFDIFLKDLNRSDLFINVQQTYSQWLTIGQLLRGFVTSTKEKSLPLNDQEFFVPSTRNQTILAMERLFNLFKGSNKFQSANDMTRGNENYRIGFLPDSKTQEIRAFLFTVNMNVTFNSYAVQDVYYNKLQTYFQKRLEQLRLSEGPNGHVYKQVKHGLGKLCRCSKLSSSTVIQSVSINDNEENIHEEQSLKNEIN
;
A
#
# COMPACT_ATOMS: atom_id res chain seq x y z
N MET A 1 -30.28 47.35 -27.18
CA MET A 1 -29.06 46.87 -26.52
C MET A 1 -29.07 45.37 -26.59
N THR A 2 -28.28 44.82 -27.49
CA THR A 2 -28.15 43.37 -27.71
C THR A 2 -27.29 42.76 -26.61
N TYR A 3 -27.49 41.47 -26.33
CA TYR A 3 -26.79 40.71 -25.28
C TYR A 3 -25.24 40.81 -25.39
N THR A 4 -24.73 41.00 -26.61
CA THR A 4 -23.32 41.26 -26.95
C THR A 4 -22.78 42.59 -26.39
N ASP A 5 -23.60 43.65 -26.33
CA ASP A 5 -23.18 44.94 -25.78
C ASP A 5 -23.03 44.88 -24.25
N CYS A 6 -23.82 44.02 -23.59
CA CYS A 6 -23.69 43.76 -22.17
C CYS A 6 -22.42 42.96 -21.84
N GLU A 7 -22.06 41.94 -22.61
CA GLU A 7 -20.81 41.20 -22.41
C GLU A 7 -19.57 42.08 -22.65
N HIS A 8 -19.58 42.93 -23.69
CA HIS A 8 -18.51 43.89 -23.92
C HIS A 8 -18.43 44.94 -22.79
N ALA A 9 -19.57 45.47 -22.32
CA ALA A 9 -19.58 46.42 -21.22
C ALA A 9 -19.14 45.80 -19.88
N ILE A 10 -19.45 44.52 -19.64
CA ILE A 10 -19.01 43.78 -18.45
C ILE A 10 -17.51 43.44 -18.55
N SER A 11 -17.03 42.98 -19.71
CA SER A 11 -15.61 42.73 -19.98
C SER A 11 -14.76 43.99 -19.78
N VAL A 12 -15.15 45.11 -20.40
CA VAL A 12 -14.44 46.39 -20.29
C VAL A 12 -14.47 46.94 -18.85
N ARG A 13 -15.60 46.79 -18.14
CA ARG A 13 -15.71 47.22 -16.74
C ARG A 13 -14.86 46.36 -15.79
N VAL A 14 -14.75 45.04 -16.04
CA VAL A 14 -13.91 44.12 -15.27
C VAL A 14 -12.43 44.40 -15.52
N GLU A 15 -12.03 44.64 -16.77
CA GLU A 15 -10.66 45.05 -17.13
C GLU A 15 -10.27 46.35 -16.44
N PHE A 16 -11.12 47.39 -16.50
CA PHE A 16 -10.84 48.69 -15.88
C PHE A 16 -10.69 48.60 -14.36
N HIS A 17 -11.51 47.77 -13.70
CA HIS A 17 -11.41 47.58 -12.25
C HIS A 17 -10.18 46.76 -11.86
N SER A 18 -9.79 45.77 -12.69
CA SER A 18 -8.58 44.98 -12.51
C SER A 18 -7.31 45.82 -12.65
N GLU A 19 -7.26 46.72 -13.63
CA GLU A 19 -6.09 47.59 -13.84
C GLU A 19 -5.85 48.56 -12.67
N LYS A 20 -6.94 49.06 -12.08
CA LYS A 20 -6.85 49.90 -10.88
C LYS A 20 -6.27 49.14 -9.69
N TRP A 21 -6.70 47.91 -9.45
CA TRP A 21 -6.19 47.06 -8.38
C TRP A 21 -4.73 46.65 -8.59
N ILE A 22 -4.36 46.27 -9.83
CA ILE A 22 -2.98 45.95 -10.20
C ILE A 22 -2.10 47.16 -9.93
N ARG A 23 -2.50 48.36 -10.37
CA ARG A 23 -1.71 49.59 -10.14
C ARG A 23 -1.55 49.93 -8.67
N ILE A 24 -2.60 49.75 -7.86
CA ILE A 24 -2.52 49.93 -6.39
C ILE A 24 -1.55 48.93 -5.78
N TYR A 25 -1.68 47.63 -6.11
CA TYR A 25 -0.80 46.58 -5.60
C TYR A 25 0.65 46.80 -6.03
N SER A 26 0.92 47.09 -7.31
CA SER A 26 2.25 47.42 -7.82
C SER A 26 2.87 48.61 -7.09
N THR A 27 2.10 49.67 -6.85
CA THR A 27 2.57 50.84 -6.10
C THR A 27 2.94 50.47 -4.66
N PHE A 28 2.14 49.62 -4.03
CA PHE A 28 2.34 49.21 -2.65
C PHE A 28 3.56 48.27 -2.51
N VAL A 29 3.70 47.29 -3.41
CA VAL A 29 4.84 46.36 -3.46
C VAL A 29 6.15 47.10 -3.72
N VAL A 30 6.19 48.07 -4.63
CA VAL A 30 7.43 48.81 -4.95
C VAL A 30 7.87 49.75 -3.82
N LYS A 31 6.92 50.38 -3.13
CA LYS A 31 7.21 51.30 -2.01
C LYS A 31 7.60 50.57 -0.72
N TYR A 32 6.95 49.45 -0.41
CA TYR A 32 7.09 48.75 0.87
C TYR A 32 7.65 47.32 0.74
N SER A 33 8.51 47.06 -0.26
CA SER A 33 9.00 45.72 -0.61
C SER A 33 9.64 44.97 0.58
N TRP A 34 10.46 45.67 1.37
CA TRP A 34 11.11 45.10 2.57
C TRP A 34 10.11 44.74 3.67
N CYS A 35 9.06 45.56 3.86
CA CYS A 35 8.03 45.28 4.85
C CYS A 35 7.26 44.00 4.49
N PHE A 36 6.91 43.80 3.21
CA PHE A 36 6.25 42.57 2.76
C PHE A 36 7.12 41.34 2.94
N LEU A 37 8.40 41.42 2.57
CA LEU A 37 9.33 40.32 2.75
C LEU A 37 9.50 39.94 4.23
N LEU A 38 9.78 40.92 5.10
CA LEU A 38 9.99 40.66 6.52
C LEU A 38 8.71 40.16 7.19
N LEU A 39 7.55 40.77 6.88
CA LEU A 39 6.27 40.33 7.42
C LEU A 39 5.95 38.90 6.98
N GLY A 40 6.14 38.59 5.69
CA GLY A 40 5.94 37.23 5.15
C GLY A 40 6.85 36.22 5.83
N LEU A 41 8.15 36.51 5.95
CA LEU A 41 9.12 35.65 6.63
C LEU A 41 8.75 35.40 8.09
N VAL A 42 8.38 36.44 8.84
CA VAL A 42 8.00 36.34 10.26
C VAL A 42 6.73 35.50 10.43
N ILE A 43 5.69 35.74 9.62
CA ILE A 43 4.45 34.96 9.68
C ILE A 43 4.73 33.49 9.37
N CYS A 44 5.45 33.20 8.29
CA CYS A 44 5.76 31.82 7.91
C CYS A 44 6.63 31.11 8.94
N PHE A 45 7.60 31.81 9.51
CA PHE A 45 8.45 31.27 10.57
C PHE A 45 7.64 30.98 11.84
N ALA A 46 6.74 31.88 12.24
CA ALA A 46 5.86 31.67 13.39
C ALA A 46 4.93 30.46 13.19
N LEU A 47 4.31 30.34 12.00
CA LEU A 47 3.48 29.20 11.65
C LEU A 47 4.28 27.89 11.65
N GLY A 48 5.45 27.87 11.00
CA GLY A 48 6.32 26.71 10.98
C GLY A 48 6.80 26.27 12.36
N LEU A 49 7.26 27.23 13.18
CA LEU A 49 7.72 26.97 14.54
C LEU A 49 6.60 26.42 15.43
N SER A 50 5.40 26.99 15.32
CA SER A 50 4.24 26.50 16.08
C SER A 50 3.88 25.06 15.71
N ALA A 51 4.01 24.68 14.43
CA ALA A 51 3.73 23.32 13.98
C ALA A 51 4.71 22.27 14.54
N VAL A 52 5.97 22.64 14.76
CA VAL A 52 6.99 21.76 15.32
C VAL A 52 6.94 21.70 16.85
N LEU A 53 6.58 22.80 17.52
CA LEU A 53 6.55 22.86 18.99
C LEU A 53 5.27 22.29 19.60
N LEU A 54 4.12 22.41 18.92
CA LEU A 54 2.81 22.03 19.49
C LEU A 54 2.42 20.56 19.24
N ARG A 55 3.06 19.88 18.30
CA ARG A 55 2.71 18.51 17.89
C ARG A 55 3.97 17.66 17.70
N ASP A 56 3.84 16.38 18.00
CA ASP A 56 4.93 15.41 17.82
C ASP A 56 5.29 15.23 16.34
N LEU A 57 6.58 14.96 16.09
CA LEU A 57 7.08 14.63 14.77
C LEU A 57 6.46 13.31 14.27
N PRO A 58 6.20 13.20 12.96
CA PRO A 58 5.56 12.01 12.41
C PRO A 58 6.45 10.77 12.52
N ASP A 59 5.85 9.65 12.92
CA ASP A 59 6.50 8.35 12.96
C ASP A 59 6.22 7.54 11.68
N PHE A 60 7.26 6.90 11.14
CA PHE A 60 7.22 6.09 9.92
C PHE A 60 7.59 4.63 10.23
N ASN A 61 7.22 4.09 11.38
CA ASN A 61 7.55 2.69 11.71
C ASN A 61 6.82 1.64 10.84
N ASP A 62 5.63 1.96 10.33
CA ASP A 62 4.86 1.07 9.44
C ASP A 62 4.39 1.83 8.18
N PRO A 63 4.85 1.44 6.97
CA PRO A 63 4.49 2.07 5.72
C PRO A 63 3.06 1.79 5.30
N THR A 64 2.44 0.73 5.82
CA THR A 64 1.11 0.27 5.39
C THR A 64 -0.03 0.98 6.12
N LYS A 65 0.29 1.85 7.09
CA LYS A 65 -0.69 2.68 7.79
C LYS A 65 -1.47 3.56 6.82
N GLY A 66 -2.80 3.45 6.83
CA GLY A 66 -3.70 4.25 6.00
C GLY A 66 -4.00 3.67 4.61
N PHE A 67 -3.46 2.51 4.25
CA PHE A 67 -3.77 1.83 2.97
C PHE A 67 -5.17 1.21 2.93
N VAL A 68 -5.77 1.01 4.10
CA VAL A 68 -7.07 0.36 4.23
C VAL A 68 -8.19 1.33 3.82
N PRO A 69 -9.01 1.02 2.80
CA PRO A 69 -10.09 1.91 2.38
C PRO A 69 -11.20 1.94 3.43
N ARG A 70 -11.57 3.13 3.90
CA ARG A 70 -12.57 3.31 4.97
C ARG A 70 -13.83 4.00 4.42
N GLY A 71 -14.95 3.77 5.09
CA GLY A 71 -16.24 4.38 4.73
C GLY A 71 -17.43 3.45 4.95
N LYS A 72 -18.63 4.03 4.96
CA LYS A 72 -19.89 3.30 5.17
C LYS A 72 -20.14 2.27 4.06
N ASN A 73 -20.62 1.09 4.45
CA ASN A 73 -21.06 0.00 3.57
C ASN A 73 -19.97 -0.55 2.64
N THR A 74 -18.71 -0.50 3.09
CA THR A 74 -17.57 -1.08 2.38
C THR A 74 -17.28 -2.49 2.91
N LEU A 75 -16.66 -3.35 2.11
CA LEU A 75 -16.20 -4.66 2.60
C LEU A 75 -15.28 -4.51 3.82
N THR A 76 -14.47 -3.45 3.83
CA THR A 76 -13.62 -3.09 4.96
C THR A 76 -14.38 -2.75 6.23
N SER A 77 -15.50 -2.01 6.13
CA SER A 77 -16.32 -1.73 7.32
C SER A 77 -16.82 -3.02 7.98
N LYS A 78 -17.15 -4.04 7.17
CA LYS A 78 -17.52 -5.38 7.65
C LYS A 78 -16.33 -6.11 8.29
N LEU A 79 -15.12 -5.95 7.73
CA LEU A 79 -13.89 -6.48 8.33
C LEU A 79 -13.61 -5.88 9.72
N PHE A 80 -13.75 -4.56 9.88
CA PHE A 80 -13.59 -3.91 11.19
C PHE A 80 -14.69 -4.28 12.19
N VAL A 81 -15.92 -4.53 11.72
CA VAL A 81 -16.98 -5.09 12.57
C VAL A 81 -16.58 -6.49 13.05
N LEU A 82 -16.10 -7.35 12.15
CA LEU A 82 -15.63 -8.69 12.50
C LEU A 82 -14.48 -8.64 13.52
N GLU A 83 -13.51 -7.74 13.34
CA GLU A 83 -12.41 -7.54 14.28
C GLU A 83 -12.89 -7.07 15.66
N ARG A 84 -13.89 -6.18 15.71
CA ARG A 84 -14.53 -5.78 16.98
C ARG A 84 -15.29 -6.91 17.65
N VAL A 85 -16.02 -7.70 16.88
CA VAL A 85 -16.73 -8.89 17.38
C VAL A 85 -15.75 -9.86 18.01
N LYS A 86 -14.63 -10.10 17.34
CA LYS A 86 -13.54 -10.93 17.85
C LYS A 86 -12.98 -10.41 19.17
N ASN A 87 -12.64 -9.13 19.23
CA ASN A 87 -12.10 -8.53 20.45
C ASN A 87 -13.09 -8.60 21.62
N GLU A 88 -14.39 -8.45 21.37
CA GLU A 88 -15.42 -8.61 22.40
C GLU A 88 -15.55 -10.06 22.86
N LEU A 89 -15.47 -11.02 21.94
CA LEU A 89 -15.49 -12.44 22.26
C LEU A 89 -14.30 -12.83 23.14
N ASP A 90 -13.09 -12.38 22.79
CA ASP A 90 -11.87 -12.64 23.56
C ASP A 90 -11.96 -12.04 24.98
N LYS A 91 -12.54 -10.84 25.14
CA LYS A 91 -12.81 -10.25 26.46
C LYS A 91 -13.77 -11.09 27.30
N GLN A 92 -14.84 -11.61 26.70
CA GLN A 92 -15.80 -12.48 27.40
C GLN A 92 -15.16 -13.81 27.82
N MET A 93 -14.27 -14.37 27.00
CA MET A 93 -13.50 -15.57 27.34
C MET A 93 -12.54 -15.33 28.52
N LEU A 94 -11.82 -14.19 28.51
CA LEU A 94 -10.94 -13.79 29.62
C LEU A 94 -11.75 -13.62 30.93
N ALA A 95 -12.93 -12.99 30.85
CA ALA A 95 -13.81 -12.83 32.00
C ALA A 95 -14.33 -14.17 32.55
N ALA A 96 -14.64 -15.14 31.68
CA ALA A 96 -15.07 -16.49 32.08
C ALA A 96 -13.95 -17.27 32.79
N LYS A 97 -12.71 -17.25 32.26
CA LYS A 97 -11.54 -17.89 32.89
C LYS A 97 -11.26 -17.36 34.30
N VAL A 98 -11.42 -16.05 34.51
CA VAL A 98 -11.21 -15.42 35.83
C VAL A 98 -12.28 -15.86 36.86
N VAL A 99 -13.51 -16.14 36.42
CA VAL A 99 -14.60 -16.62 37.30
C VAL A 99 -14.39 -18.09 37.69
N ASP A 100 -13.91 -18.92 36.78
CA ASP A 100 -13.56 -20.32 37.08
C ASP A 100 -12.36 -20.42 38.04
N ASN A 101 -11.32 -19.60 37.84
CA ASN A 101 -10.17 -19.55 38.77
C ASN A 101 -10.56 -19.05 40.17
N LYS A 102 -11.57 -18.19 40.31
CA LYS A 102 -12.13 -17.78 41.61
C LYS A 102 -12.97 -18.85 42.29
N LYS A 103 -13.60 -19.77 41.53
CA LYS A 103 -14.29 -20.94 42.10
C LYS A 103 -13.31 -22.03 42.53
N VAL A 104 -12.25 -22.27 41.76
CA VAL A 104 -11.22 -23.28 42.09
C VAL A 104 -10.37 -22.87 43.30
N SER A 105 -10.05 -21.59 43.45
CA SER A 105 -9.32 -21.06 44.62
C SER A 105 -10.11 -21.06 45.93
N SER A 106 -11.43 -21.27 45.89
CA SER A 106 -12.25 -21.45 47.11
C SER A 106 -12.25 -22.88 47.67
N SER A 107 -11.60 -23.85 46.99
CA SER A 107 -11.59 -25.27 47.41
C SER A 107 -10.22 -25.91 47.59
N LEU A 108 -9.09 -25.22 47.36
CA LEU A 108 -7.75 -25.81 47.54
C LEU A 108 -6.77 -24.77 48.10
N ASN A 109 -6.58 -24.80 49.42
CA ASN A 109 -5.50 -24.10 50.12
C ASN A 109 -4.23 -24.98 50.07
N ILE A 110 -3.38 -24.82 49.05
CA ILE A 110 -1.98 -25.27 49.08
C ILE A 110 -1.11 -24.26 48.35
N ASN A 111 -0.16 -23.67 49.08
CA ASN A 111 0.88 -22.77 48.58
C ASN A 111 1.69 -23.41 47.45
N LYS A 112 1.86 -22.71 46.33
CA LYS A 112 3.04 -22.83 45.45
C LYS A 112 3.17 -21.59 44.56
N GLU A 113 4.42 -21.13 44.45
CA GLU A 113 4.89 -19.96 43.73
C GLU A 113 4.59 -20.04 42.24
N GLU A 114 4.18 -18.90 41.67
CA GLU A 114 3.73 -18.73 40.29
C GLU A 114 4.92 -18.54 39.33
N GLU A 115 5.13 -19.51 38.42
CA GLU A 115 5.73 -19.28 37.10
C GLU A 115 4.58 -19.35 36.07
N GLU A 116 4.33 -18.25 35.37
CA GLU A 116 3.33 -18.15 34.31
C GLU A 116 3.84 -18.82 33.02
N ASP A 117 3.54 -20.11 32.86
CA ASP A 117 3.57 -20.82 31.59
C ASP A 117 2.21 -20.67 30.88
N GLU A 118 2.11 -19.70 29.96
CA GLU A 118 1.04 -19.67 28.95
C GLU A 118 1.43 -20.54 27.74
N ASP A 119 1.29 -21.87 27.88
CA ASP A 119 1.19 -22.78 26.74
C ASP A 119 -0.30 -23.17 26.58
N ALA A 120 -0.92 -22.67 25.51
CA ALA A 120 -2.28 -23.02 25.14
C ALA A 120 -2.32 -24.46 24.59
N ASP A 121 -2.80 -25.38 25.42
CA ASP A 121 -3.10 -26.77 25.10
C ASP A 121 -4.29 -26.84 24.11
N TYR A 122 -4.20 -27.69 23.08
CA TYR A 122 -5.13 -27.74 21.95
C TYR A 122 -5.67 -29.17 21.78
N ASP A 123 -7.00 -29.33 21.89
CA ASP A 123 -7.72 -30.61 21.80
C ASP A 123 -7.99 -31.00 20.33
N ASP A 124 -7.39 -32.11 19.86
CA ASP A 124 -7.41 -32.64 18.48
C ASP A 124 -8.48 -33.74 18.26
N ASN A 125 -9.70 -33.40 17.82
CA ASN A 125 -10.76 -34.40 17.59
C ASN A 125 -11.53 -34.35 16.25
N LEU A 126 -11.12 -33.59 15.21
CA LEU A 126 -11.95 -33.51 13.98
C LEU A 126 -11.34 -33.88 12.61
N ASN A 127 -10.02 -34.00 12.48
CA ASN A 127 -9.47 -34.69 11.30
C ASN A 127 -9.35 -36.22 11.49
N GLU A 128 -9.67 -36.72 12.70
CA GLU A 128 -9.97 -38.13 12.92
C GLU A 128 -11.22 -38.53 12.12
N SER A 129 -12.24 -37.67 11.99
CA SER A 129 -13.52 -38.02 11.34
C SER A 129 -13.36 -38.40 9.87
N TYR A 130 -12.70 -37.58 9.05
CA TYR A 130 -12.61 -37.84 7.61
C TYR A 130 -11.72 -39.04 7.26
N LEU A 131 -10.64 -39.25 8.02
CA LEU A 131 -9.76 -40.41 7.86
C LEU A 131 -10.45 -41.69 8.39
N LEU A 132 -11.15 -41.62 9.52
CA LEU A 132 -11.94 -42.74 10.06
C LEU A 132 -13.12 -43.06 9.14
N GLU A 133 -13.68 -42.09 8.43
CA GLU A 133 -14.80 -42.26 7.50
C GLU A 133 -14.33 -42.85 6.15
N ASP A 134 -13.16 -42.45 5.64
CA ASP A 134 -12.50 -43.10 4.50
C ASP A 134 -12.00 -44.53 4.82
N LEU A 135 -11.41 -44.74 6.00
CA LEU A 135 -11.01 -46.07 6.49
C LEU A 135 -12.22 -46.99 6.73
N ARG A 136 -13.36 -46.42 7.15
CA ARG A 136 -14.64 -47.13 7.36
C ARG A 136 -15.32 -47.52 6.05
N ASN A 137 -15.14 -46.75 4.98
CA ASN A 137 -15.76 -47.01 3.68
C ASN A 137 -15.06 -48.14 2.88
N SER A 138 -13.86 -48.59 3.29
CA SER A 138 -13.11 -49.68 2.62
C SER A 138 -12.34 -50.58 3.60
N LEU A 139 -13.05 -51.16 4.58
CA LEU A 139 -12.50 -51.92 5.71
C LEU A 139 -11.54 -53.08 5.35
N ASP A 140 -11.76 -53.77 4.22
CA ASP A 140 -10.95 -54.91 3.77
C ASP A 140 -9.82 -54.53 2.79
N SER A 141 -9.69 -53.24 2.44
CA SER A 141 -8.62 -52.78 1.56
C SER A 141 -7.29 -52.67 2.31
N CYS A 142 -6.20 -52.91 1.56
CA CYS A 142 -4.87 -52.87 2.12
C CYS A 142 -4.41 -51.44 2.36
N ALA A 143 -4.30 -51.04 3.63
CA ALA A 143 -3.80 -49.74 4.03
C ALA A 143 -2.28 -49.65 3.88
N PHE A 144 -1.57 -50.72 4.28
CA PHE A 144 -0.12 -50.79 4.31
C PHE A 144 0.39 -52.19 3.93
N LEU A 145 1.38 -52.26 3.04
CA LEU A 145 2.16 -53.47 2.77
C LEU A 145 3.51 -53.37 3.48
N SER A 146 3.78 -54.31 4.40
CA SER A 146 5.10 -54.45 5.04
C SER A 146 6.12 -55.04 4.07
N SER A 147 7.26 -54.35 3.89
CA SER A 147 8.37 -54.77 3.03
C SER A 147 9.08 -56.04 3.51
N ASP A 148 9.00 -56.37 4.79
CA ASP A 148 9.77 -57.49 5.36
C ASP A 148 8.94 -58.77 5.52
N GLN A 149 7.61 -58.73 5.35
CA GLN A 149 6.75 -59.91 5.55
C GLN A 149 5.57 -60.08 4.58
N ASN A 150 5.40 -59.25 3.54
CA ASN A 150 4.25 -59.33 2.61
C ASN A 150 2.88 -59.38 3.35
N LYS A 151 2.83 -58.80 4.55
CA LYS A 151 1.63 -58.75 5.38
C LYS A 151 0.93 -57.43 5.13
N CYS A 152 -0.31 -57.53 4.68
CA CYS A 152 -1.18 -56.40 4.43
C CYS A 152 -1.91 -56.03 5.73
N LEU A 153 -1.69 -54.81 6.23
CA LEU A 153 -2.53 -54.25 7.29
C LEU A 153 -3.80 -53.68 6.66
N THR A 154 -4.95 -54.18 7.11
CA THR A 154 -6.26 -53.75 6.61
C THR A 154 -6.69 -52.44 7.28
N ASN A 155 -7.51 -51.64 6.58
CA ASN A 155 -8.09 -50.42 7.15
C ASN A 155 -8.81 -50.66 8.49
N LYS A 156 -9.38 -51.86 8.69
CA LYS A 156 -9.97 -52.29 9.96
C LYS A 156 -8.96 -52.37 11.11
N GLN A 157 -7.77 -52.92 10.88
CA GLN A 157 -6.73 -53.05 11.92
C GLN A 157 -6.15 -51.67 12.30
N VAL A 158 -6.03 -50.77 11.32
CA VAL A 158 -5.60 -49.39 11.55
C VAL A 158 -6.65 -48.61 12.35
N TYR A 159 -7.93 -48.83 12.08
CA TYR A 159 -9.05 -48.22 12.80
C TYR A 159 -9.15 -48.67 14.27
N GLU A 160 -9.01 -49.96 14.55
CA GLU A 160 -9.07 -50.51 15.91
C GLU A 160 -7.91 -50.04 16.80
N LEU A 161 -6.71 -49.85 16.22
CA LEU A 161 -5.53 -49.34 16.94
C LEU A 161 -5.64 -47.86 17.32
N LEU A 162 -6.35 -47.06 16.53
CA LEU A 162 -6.57 -45.64 16.81
C LEU A 162 -7.52 -45.38 17.98
N HIS A 163 -8.32 -46.37 18.40
CA HIS A 163 -9.40 -46.17 19.38
C HIS A 163 -8.99 -46.45 20.84
N ASN A 164 -7.88 -47.16 21.10
CA ASN A 164 -7.44 -47.53 22.45
C ASN A 164 -6.32 -46.60 22.98
N GLN A 165 -6.70 -45.52 23.67
CA GLN A 165 -5.81 -44.39 24.03
C GLN A 165 -4.94 -44.58 25.30
N SER A 166 -5.18 -45.56 26.17
CA SER A 166 -4.56 -45.61 27.51
C SER A 166 -3.15 -46.22 27.57
N ASP A 167 -2.83 -47.14 26.67
CA ASP A 167 -1.55 -47.88 26.72
C ASP A 167 -0.41 -47.15 25.99
N LEU A 168 -0.78 -46.31 25.02
CA LEU A 168 0.11 -45.47 24.19
C LEU A 168 0.91 -44.43 25.00
N ILE A 169 0.27 -43.81 26.00
CA ILE A 169 0.89 -42.76 26.85
C ILE A 169 1.96 -43.36 27.78
N ARG A 170 1.82 -44.63 28.17
CA ARG A 170 2.78 -45.33 29.01
C ARG A 170 4.01 -45.80 28.21
N PHE A 171 3.79 -46.19 26.95
CA PHE A 171 4.84 -46.63 26.05
C PHE A 171 5.73 -45.47 25.57
N SER A 172 5.15 -44.31 25.21
CA SER A 172 5.91 -43.13 24.76
C SER A 172 6.87 -42.59 25.83
N LYS A 173 6.45 -42.52 27.09
CA LYS A 173 7.29 -42.14 28.24
C LYS A 173 8.47 -43.09 28.47
N THR A 174 8.33 -44.36 28.08
CA THR A 174 9.36 -45.39 28.26
C THR A 174 10.42 -45.32 27.15
N ILE A 175 10.01 -44.97 25.92
CA ILE A 175 10.92 -44.76 24.79
C ILE A 175 11.73 -43.45 24.91
N GLU A 176 11.10 -42.36 25.37
CA GLU A 176 11.80 -41.09 25.64
C GLU A 176 12.95 -41.27 26.64
N GLN A 177 12.78 -42.14 27.64
CA GLN A 177 13.81 -42.42 28.64
C GLN A 177 14.95 -43.30 28.12
N GLN A 178 14.74 -44.07 27.04
CA GLN A 178 15.75 -44.97 26.47
C GLN A 178 16.64 -44.32 25.40
N MET A 179 16.27 -43.16 24.85
CA MET A 179 17.04 -42.51 23.76
C MET A 179 18.05 -41.44 24.19
N ASN A 180 18.35 -41.29 25.48
CA ASN A 180 19.39 -40.37 25.97
C ASN A 180 20.82 -40.90 25.69
N LYS A 181 21.31 -40.71 24.46
CA LYS A 181 22.73 -40.60 24.09
C LYS A 181 22.94 -39.36 23.19
N PRO A 182 24.11 -38.70 23.24
CA PRO A 182 24.27 -37.31 22.81
C PRO A 182 24.46 -37.24 21.29
N HIS A 183 23.38 -37.33 20.53
CA HIS A 183 23.33 -36.62 19.25
C HIS A 183 22.82 -35.21 19.57
N GLU A 184 23.69 -34.21 19.39
CA GLU A 184 23.38 -32.80 19.60
C GLU A 184 21.99 -32.45 19.04
N GLN A 185 21.08 -32.08 19.96
CA GLN A 185 19.78 -31.45 19.74
C GLN A 185 19.11 -31.74 18.39
N ILE A 186 18.61 -32.96 18.22
CA ILE A 186 17.66 -33.28 17.14
C ILE A 186 16.36 -32.53 17.41
N CYS A 187 16.08 -31.52 16.59
CA CYS A 187 14.85 -30.77 16.69
C CYS A 187 13.80 -31.42 15.81
N THR A 188 12.75 -31.97 16.43
CA THR A 188 11.64 -32.66 15.74
C THR A 188 10.53 -31.69 15.31
N SER A 189 10.75 -30.38 15.52
CA SER A 189 9.71 -29.35 15.60
C SER A 189 10.16 -27.99 15.06
N ILE A 190 9.52 -27.54 13.99
CA ILE A 190 9.62 -26.15 13.51
C ILE A 190 8.64 -25.27 14.28
N ASP A 191 9.14 -24.13 14.75
CA ASP A 191 8.30 -23.00 15.17
C ASP A 191 8.34 -21.94 14.06
N LEU A 192 7.26 -21.89 13.27
CA LEU A 192 7.09 -21.02 12.10
C LEU A 192 7.07 -19.52 12.43
N ASN A 193 6.99 -19.16 13.71
CA ASN A 193 6.96 -17.75 14.11
C ASN A 193 8.35 -17.25 14.56
N ARG A 194 9.36 -18.13 14.59
CA ARG A 194 10.61 -17.88 15.32
C ARG A 194 11.85 -18.38 14.59
N HIS A 195 12.04 -18.04 13.33
CA HIS A 195 13.19 -18.51 12.57
C HIS A 195 13.76 -17.47 11.60
N TYR A 196 14.99 -17.71 11.19
CA TYR A 196 15.70 -17.03 10.12
C TYR A 196 15.84 -17.96 8.93
N GLU A 197 15.50 -17.49 7.75
CA GLU A 197 15.59 -18.25 6.50
C GLU A 197 16.63 -17.63 5.57
N VAL A 198 17.52 -18.48 5.08
CA VAL A 198 18.52 -18.13 4.07
C VAL A 198 18.38 -19.07 2.88
N TYR A 199 18.21 -18.52 1.70
CA TYR A 199 17.99 -19.28 0.47
C TYR A 199 19.23 -19.26 -0.41
N PHE A 200 19.55 -20.41 -1.00
CA PHE A 200 20.74 -20.61 -1.82
C PHE A 200 20.38 -21.08 -3.22
N GLU A 201 21.24 -20.70 -4.18
CA GLU A 201 21.24 -21.22 -5.55
C GLU A 201 22.67 -21.57 -5.96
N SER A 202 22.85 -22.39 -7.01
CA SER A 202 24.19 -22.61 -7.55
C SER A 202 24.75 -21.33 -8.16
N SER A 203 26.04 -21.08 -7.92
CA SER A 203 26.76 -19.94 -8.50
C SER A 203 27.04 -20.17 -9.99
N ASN A 204 27.28 -21.43 -10.38
CA ASN A 204 27.50 -21.80 -11.77
C ASN A 204 26.17 -21.99 -12.51
N LYS A 205 25.86 -21.09 -13.45
CA LYS A 205 24.63 -21.17 -14.26
C LYS A 205 24.53 -22.43 -15.12
N SER A 206 25.66 -23.06 -15.44
CA SER A 206 25.71 -24.30 -16.25
C SER A 206 25.34 -25.55 -15.46
N ILE A 207 25.47 -25.53 -14.12
CA ILE A 207 25.12 -26.65 -13.24
C ILE A 207 24.11 -26.14 -12.22
N PRO A 208 22.82 -26.01 -12.61
CA PRO A 208 21.81 -25.44 -11.71
C PRO A 208 21.49 -26.34 -10.50
N ASN A 209 21.87 -27.62 -10.56
CA ASN A 209 21.56 -28.61 -9.53
C ASN A 209 22.43 -28.45 -8.27
N LEU A 210 21.79 -28.23 -7.12
CA LEU A 210 22.42 -28.13 -5.81
C LEU A 210 22.70 -29.49 -5.14
N LEU A 211 22.07 -30.59 -5.59
CA LEU A 211 22.33 -31.95 -5.10
C LEU A 211 23.61 -32.56 -5.69
N THR A 212 24.69 -31.78 -5.73
CA THR A 212 26.03 -32.29 -6.07
C THR A 212 26.90 -32.25 -4.82
N ILE A 213 27.88 -33.15 -4.75
CA ILE A 213 28.74 -33.24 -3.57
C ILE A 213 29.45 -31.92 -3.25
N ASN A 214 29.98 -31.24 -4.28
CA ASN A 214 30.67 -29.96 -4.11
C ASN A 214 29.73 -28.84 -3.61
N ASN A 215 28.50 -28.80 -4.12
CA ASN A 215 27.49 -27.84 -3.67
C ASN A 215 27.05 -28.13 -2.23
N LEU A 216 26.84 -29.39 -1.85
CA LEU A 216 26.47 -29.79 -0.50
C LEU A 216 27.57 -29.54 0.54
N LEU A 217 28.84 -29.81 0.20
CA LEU A 217 29.98 -29.47 1.06
C LEU A 217 30.13 -27.96 1.22
N SER A 218 29.91 -27.18 0.16
CA SER A 218 29.85 -25.72 0.23
C SER A 218 28.72 -25.25 1.16
N LEU A 219 27.52 -25.84 1.07
CA LEU A 219 26.39 -25.53 1.96
C LEU A 219 26.68 -25.91 3.42
N CYS A 220 27.31 -27.05 3.67
CA CYS A 220 27.74 -27.48 5.02
C CYS A 220 28.73 -26.47 5.64
N LYS A 221 29.71 -25.99 4.87
CA LYS A 221 30.62 -24.94 5.32
C LYS A 221 29.88 -23.64 5.65
N LYS A 222 28.90 -23.26 4.82
CA LYS A 222 28.09 -22.04 5.02
C LYS A 222 27.16 -22.14 6.22
N GLN A 223 26.56 -23.30 6.47
CA GLN A 223 25.78 -23.58 7.67
C GLN A 223 26.60 -23.25 8.93
N ASN A 224 27.80 -23.81 9.04
CA ASN A 224 28.68 -23.58 10.20
C ASN A 224 29.12 -22.11 10.34
N ASN A 225 29.35 -21.43 9.21
CA ASN A 225 29.65 -19.99 9.22
C ASN A 225 28.45 -19.15 9.67
N LEU A 226 27.24 -19.50 9.22
CA LEU A 226 26.01 -18.80 9.57
C LEU A 226 25.61 -19.01 11.04
N LEU A 227 25.79 -20.22 11.58
CA LEU A 227 25.55 -20.50 13.01
C LEU A 227 26.40 -19.59 13.91
N LYS A 228 27.71 -19.49 13.61
CA LYS A 228 28.63 -18.60 14.31
C LYS A 228 28.25 -17.13 14.14
N LEU A 229 27.85 -16.74 12.94
CA LEU A 229 27.51 -15.35 12.62
C LEU A 229 26.21 -14.90 13.31
N PHE A 230 25.21 -15.77 13.38
CA PHE A 230 23.98 -15.52 14.11
C PHE A 230 24.11 -15.74 15.63
N GLN A 231 25.25 -16.27 16.11
CA GLN A 231 25.47 -16.66 17.52
C GLN A 231 24.44 -17.70 18.01
N LEU A 232 24.14 -18.67 17.14
CA LEU A 232 23.07 -19.66 17.29
C LEU A 232 23.60 -21.08 17.57
N ASP A 233 24.79 -21.20 18.13
CA ASP A 233 25.53 -22.47 18.30
C ASP A 233 24.79 -23.55 19.13
N SER A 234 23.75 -23.18 19.89
CA SER A 234 22.94 -24.07 20.76
C SER A 234 21.45 -24.12 20.39
N THR A 235 21.12 -23.74 19.15
CA THR A 235 19.73 -23.67 18.70
C THR A 235 19.46 -24.59 17.52
N CYS A 236 18.21 -25.05 17.45
CA CYS A 236 17.69 -25.87 16.36
C CYS A 236 17.92 -25.22 15.01
N HIS A 237 18.49 -25.96 14.06
CA HIS A 237 18.60 -25.54 12.67
C HIS A 237 18.27 -26.69 11.73
N TYR A 238 17.70 -26.36 10.57
CA TYR A 238 17.32 -27.30 9.53
C TYR A 238 17.99 -26.90 8.23
N THR A 239 18.86 -27.76 7.73
CA THR A 239 19.56 -27.55 6.46
C THR A 239 19.54 -28.84 5.66
N LEU A 240 19.61 -28.70 4.33
CA LEU A 240 19.66 -29.86 3.44
C LEU A 240 20.85 -30.80 3.71
N PRO A 241 22.10 -30.32 3.92
CA PRO A 241 23.23 -31.20 4.24
C PRO A 241 23.08 -31.96 5.57
N GLN A 242 22.56 -31.30 6.62
CA GLN A 242 22.27 -31.93 7.91
C GLN A 242 21.21 -33.02 7.77
N MET A 243 20.22 -32.78 6.92
CA MET A 243 19.14 -33.72 6.69
C MET A 243 19.63 -34.96 5.92
N ILE A 244 20.48 -34.77 4.92
CA ILE A 244 21.08 -35.89 4.17
C ILE A 244 22.00 -36.72 5.07
N SER A 245 22.80 -36.08 5.95
CA SER A 245 23.64 -36.81 6.90
C SER A 245 22.77 -37.62 7.86
N TYR A 246 21.66 -37.05 8.33
CA TYR A 246 20.69 -37.75 9.18
C TYR A 246 20.10 -39.00 8.48
N PHE A 247 19.62 -38.85 7.25
CA PHE A 247 19.06 -39.98 6.49
C PHE A 247 20.08 -41.10 6.22
N SER A 248 21.37 -40.76 6.23
CA SER A 248 22.50 -41.67 6.00
C SER A 248 23.16 -42.15 7.29
N ASN A 249 22.57 -41.86 8.47
CA ASN A 249 23.12 -42.15 9.80
C ASN A 249 24.55 -41.62 10.04
N LYS A 250 24.87 -40.45 9.48
CA LYS A 250 26.14 -39.73 9.69
C LYS A 250 25.92 -38.55 10.63
N SER A 251 26.90 -38.31 11.52
CA SER A 251 26.84 -37.21 12.50
C SER A 251 27.17 -35.86 11.90
N ASN A 252 28.12 -35.80 10.95
CA ASN A 252 28.61 -34.54 10.36
C ASN A 252 28.29 -34.44 8.87
N CYS A 253 27.92 -33.23 8.41
CA CYS A 253 27.68 -32.96 6.99
C CYS A 253 28.95 -32.94 6.11
N SER A 254 30.15 -32.92 6.71
CA SER A 254 31.43 -32.97 5.99
C SER A 254 31.78 -34.36 5.47
N GLU A 255 31.14 -35.42 5.97
CA GLU A 255 31.41 -36.82 5.62
C GLU A 255 30.52 -37.34 4.50
N LEU A 256 29.78 -36.46 3.82
CA LEU A 256 28.85 -36.83 2.75
C LEU A 256 29.57 -37.35 1.50
N ASN A 257 29.01 -38.39 0.88
CA ASN A 257 29.49 -39.02 -0.36
C ASN A 257 28.37 -39.04 -1.42
N GLU A 258 28.71 -39.24 -2.69
CA GLU A 258 27.72 -39.32 -3.79
C GLU A 258 26.68 -40.44 -3.61
N LYS A 259 27.08 -41.55 -2.98
CA LYS A 259 26.17 -42.66 -2.63
C LYS A 259 25.05 -42.22 -1.68
N ASP A 260 25.36 -41.34 -0.73
CA ASP A 260 24.40 -40.82 0.25
C ASP A 260 23.35 -39.94 -0.43
N ILE A 261 23.78 -39.14 -1.41
CA ILE A 261 22.89 -38.29 -2.22
C ILE A 261 21.93 -39.17 -3.03
N THR A 262 22.45 -40.22 -3.66
CA THR A 262 21.65 -41.14 -4.47
C THR A 262 20.63 -41.89 -3.61
N TYR A 263 21.05 -42.34 -2.43
CA TYR A 263 20.17 -42.96 -1.43
C TYR A 263 19.08 -41.99 -0.92
N PHE A 264 19.45 -40.74 -0.65
CA PHE A 264 18.53 -39.69 -0.25
C PHE A 264 17.46 -39.41 -1.32
N ILE A 265 17.86 -39.29 -2.60
CA ILE A 265 16.93 -39.06 -3.71
C ILE A 265 15.93 -40.20 -3.81
N TYR A 266 16.41 -41.45 -3.83
CA TYR A 266 15.55 -42.63 -3.90
C TYR A 266 14.54 -42.69 -2.75
N ARG A 267 15.00 -42.39 -1.52
CA ARG A 267 14.15 -42.37 -0.34
C ARG A 267 13.10 -41.26 -0.41
N MET A 268 13.50 -40.05 -0.79
CA MET A 268 12.58 -38.91 -0.92
C MET A 268 11.52 -39.12 -2.01
N GLN A 269 11.87 -39.77 -3.11
CA GLN A 269 10.90 -40.16 -4.15
C GLN A 269 9.86 -41.14 -3.63
N ARG A 270 10.30 -42.18 -2.91
CA ARG A 270 9.37 -43.12 -2.27
C ARG A 270 8.45 -42.40 -1.30
N CYS A 271 9.01 -41.57 -0.42
CA CYS A 271 8.19 -40.85 0.53
C CYS A 271 7.30 -39.80 -0.13
N HIS A 272 7.66 -39.24 -1.28
CA HIS A 272 6.80 -38.33 -2.02
C HIS A 272 5.49 -38.99 -2.47
N GLN A 273 5.51 -40.28 -2.85
CA GLN A 273 4.27 -41.01 -3.18
C GLN A 273 3.32 -41.06 -1.98
N LEU A 274 3.86 -41.30 -0.78
CA LEU A 274 3.11 -41.24 0.48
C LEU A 274 2.72 -39.81 0.85
N TYR A 275 3.53 -38.81 0.52
CA TYR A 275 3.18 -37.41 0.72
C TYR A 275 1.96 -36.99 -0.11
N ASN A 276 1.82 -37.48 -1.35
CA ASN A 276 0.65 -37.21 -2.20
C ASN A 276 -0.66 -37.78 -1.63
N THR A 277 -0.60 -38.79 -0.76
CA THR A 277 -1.78 -39.28 -0.01
C THR A 277 -2.21 -38.34 1.13
N GLY A 278 -1.41 -37.31 1.43
CA GLY A 278 -1.65 -36.37 2.53
C GLY A 278 -1.14 -36.85 3.90
N LEU A 279 -0.83 -38.14 4.06
CA LEU A 279 -0.43 -38.74 5.35
C LEU A 279 0.83 -38.10 5.94
N ILE A 280 1.87 -37.84 5.14
CA ILE A 280 3.12 -37.24 5.64
C ILE A 280 2.90 -35.80 6.11
N ARG A 281 2.03 -35.06 5.42
CA ARG A 281 1.67 -33.70 5.81
C ARG A 281 0.85 -33.67 7.09
N LEU A 282 -0.09 -34.61 7.24
CA LEU A 282 -0.86 -34.78 8.48
C LEU A 282 0.06 -35.11 9.65
N ALA A 283 0.95 -36.10 9.50
CA ALA A 283 1.90 -36.47 10.55
C ALA A 283 2.86 -35.33 10.95
N GLY A 284 3.13 -34.39 10.04
CA GLY A 284 4.12 -33.34 10.25
C GLY A 284 3.63 -32.02 10.83
N LEU A 285 2.33 -31.75 10.77
CA LEU A 285 1.74 -30.54 11.35
C LEU A 285 1.63 -30.66 12.87
N LYS A 286 1.95 -29.57 13.60
CA LYS A 286 1.90 -29.50 15.08
C LYS A 286 0.58 -30.00 15.67
N ARG A 287 -0.51 -29.84 14.92
CA ARG A 287 -1.90 -30.24 15.21
C ARG A 287 -2.15 -31.76 15.21
N TYR A 288 -1.11 -32.58 15.01
CA TYR A 288 -1.22 -34.04 15.06
C TYR A 288 -0.08 -34.67 15.86
N ARG A 289 0.75 -33.85 16.54
CA ARG A 289 1.90 -34.35 17.32
C ARG A 289 1.48 -35.09 18.59
N PHE A 290 0.31 -34.79 19.15
CA PHE A 290 -0.08 -35.30 20.47
C PHE A 290 -0.73 -36.70 20.44
N LYS A 291 -0.97 -37.27 19.26
CA LYS A 291 -1.34 -38.69 19.09
C LYS A 291 -0.44 -39.32 18.00
N PRO A 292 0.79 -39.76 18.32
CA PRO A 292 1.54 -40.55 17.36
C PRO A 292 0.78 -41.85 17.12
N ILE A 293 0.30 -42.07 15.89
CA ILE A 293 -0.09 -43.41 15.47
C ILE A 293 1.21 -44.22 15.51
N GLU A 294 1.34 -45.20 16.40
CA GLU A 294 2.53 -46.07 16.54
C GLU A 294 2.94 -46.70 15.19
N LEU A 295 2.02 -46.76 14.21
CA LEU A 295 2.27 -47.20 12.84
C LEU A 295 3.27 -46.33 12.06
N PHE A 296 3.40 -45.03 12.38
CA PHE A 296 4.31 -44.11 11.69
C PHE A 296 5.76 -44.24 12.15
N GLU A 297 6.02 -44.78 13.33
CA GLU A 297 7.39 -44.88 13.86
C GLU A 297 8.23 -45.93 13.11
N TYR A 298 7.56 -46.89 12.44
CA TYR A 298 8.21 -47.98 11.71
C TYR A 298 8.61 -47.65 10.27
N ASP A 299 7.88 -46.76 9.57
CA ASP A 299 8.30 -46.36 8.23
C ASP A 299 9.30 -45.20 8.31
N SER A 300 10.44 -45.48 7.70
CA SER A 300 11.52 -44.57 7.33
C SER A 300 11.07 -43.17 6.86
N CYS A 301 9.87 -43.03 6.29
CA CYS A 301 9.30 -41.78 5.79
C CYS A 301 8.68 -40.86 6.85
N PHE A 302 8.23 -41.37 8.00
CA PHE A 302 7.60 -40.54 9.04
C PHE A 302 8.52 -40.27 10.24
N ARG A 303 9.67 -40.94 10.27
CA ARG A 303 10.67 -40.83 11.33
C ARG A 303 11.08 -39.38 11.61
N TYR A 304 10.84 -38.93 12.86
CA TYR A 304 11.14 -37.59 13.39
C TYR A 304 10.66 -36.41 12.53
N ASN A 305 9.63 -36.62 11.70
CA ASN A 305 9.06 -35.61 10.81
C ASN A 305 10.03 -35.04 9.74
N PHE A 306 11.19 -35.67 9.55
CA PHE A 306 12.24 -35.10 8.70
C PHE A 306 11.85 -35.03 7.24
N THR A 307 11.16 -36.04 6.74
CA THR A 307 10.71 -36.08 5.35
C THR A 307 9.76 -34.93 5.03
N PHE A 308 8.80 -34.66 5.92
CA PHE A 308 7.90 -33.51 5.80
C PHE A 308 8.69 -32.20 5.77
N LEU A 309 9.58 -31.99 6.75
CA LEU A 309 10.40 -30.77 6.82
C LEU A 309 11.24 -30.58 5.55
N THR A 310 11.78 -31.67 5.01
CA THR A 310 12.61 -31.66 3.82
C THR A 310 11.81 -31.29 2.57
N LEU A 311 10.68 -31.96 2.33
CA LEU A 311 9.84 -31.74 1.16
C LEU A 311 9.13 -30.38 1.19
N GLU A 312 8.70 -29.91 2.36
CA GLU A 312 7.92 -28.68 2.48
C GLU A 312 8.77 -27.42 2.53
N TYR A 313 9.94 -27.47 3.19
CA TYR A 313 10.71 -26.26 3.53
C TYR A 313 12.13 -26.22 2.96
N LEU A 314 12.76 -27.36 2.65
CA LEU A 314 14.18 -27.39 2.22
C LEU A 314 14.35 -27.64 0.72
N LEU A 315 13.48 -28.43 0.11
CA LEU A 315 13.50 -28.77 -1.31
C LEU A 315 12.51 -27.89 -2.09
N ASP A 316 12.87 -27.56 -3.32
CA ASP A 316 11.97 -26.88 -4.24
C ASP A 316 11.04 -27.86 -4.98
N LYS A 317 9.98 -27.33 -5.59
CA LYS A 317 8.99 -28.12 -6.33
C LYS A 317 9.58 -28.83 -7.55
N THR A 318 10.70 -28.34 -8.10
CA THR A 318 11.35 -28.95 -9.27
C THR A 318 11.93 -30.32 -8.93
N PHE A 319 12.39 -30.52 -7.69
CA PHE A 319 12.89 -31.80 -7.21
C PHE A 319 11.92 -32.95 -7.48
N LEU A 320 10.61 -32.71 -7.31
CA LEU A 320 9.58 -33.73 -7.52
C LEU A 320 9.49 -34.23 -8.97
N THR A 321 9.90 -33.40 -9.93
CA THR A 321 9.79 -33.71 -11.37
C THR A 321 11.09 -34.16 -12.00
N THR A 322 12.23 -33.58 -11.58
CA THR A 322 13.53 -33.79 -12.23
C THR A 322 14.55 -34.47 -11.32
N ASN A 323 14.23 -34.71 -10.04
CA ASN A 323 15.15 -35.20 -9.00
C ASN A 323 16.33 -34.25 -8.73
N GLU A 324 16.25 -33.03 -9.23
CA GLU A 324 17.25 -31.99 -9.07
C GLU A 324 16.65 -30.82 -8.30
N THR A 325 17.44 -30.22 -7.41
CA THR A 325 17.02 -29.02 -6.67
C THR A 325 17.77 -27.81 -7.22
N ARG A 326 17.06 -26.79 -7.67
CA ARG A 326 17.65 -25.52 -8.08
C ARG A 326 17.87 -24.59 -6.89
N TYR A 327 16.96 -24.64 -5.92
CA TYR A 327 16.96 -23.83 -4.72
C TYR A 327 16.89 -24.69 -3.46
N THR A 328 17.54 -24.21 -2.40
CA THR A 328 17.40 -24.81 -1.07
C THR A 328 17.37 -23.74 0.01
N ALA A 329 16.69 -24.01 1.10
CA ALA A 329 16.59 -23.14 2.25
C ALA A 329 17.43 -23.66 3.42
N MET A 330 17.89 -22.75 4.28
CA MET A 330 18.40 -23.04 5.61
C MET A 330 17.57 -22.28 6.63
N TRP A 331 17.12 -22.99 7.65
CA TRP A 331 16.26 -22.46 8.70
C TRP A 331 17.00 -22.50 10.03
N PHE A 332 17.05 -21.36 10.73
CA PHE A 332 17.70 -21.23 12.03
C PHE A 332 16.71 -20.71 13.07
N LEU A 333 16.53 -21.43 14.17
CA LEU A 333 15.53 -21.08 15.19
C LEU A 333 16.06 -19.96 16.11
N LYS A 334 15.31 -18.86 16.24
CA LYS A 334 15.64 -17.74 17.14
C LYS A 334 15.25 -18.08 18.60
N PRO A 335 16.05 -17.66 19.60
CA PRO A 335 15.70 -17.89 21.02
C PRO A 335 14.41 -17.14 21.42
N LYS A 336 13.68 -17.66 22.43
CA LYS A 336 12.41 -17.06 22.92
C LYS A 336 12.59 -15.63 23.45
N LYS A 337 13.72 -15.34 24.12
CA LYS A 337 14.05 -14.02 24.66
C LYS A 337 15.31 -13.48 23.98
N PRO A 338 15.40 -12.16 23.71
CA PRO A 338 16.60 -11.56 23.15
C PRO A 338 17.78 -11.79 24.12
N LYS A 339 18.90 -12.28 23.58
CA LYS A 339 20.13 -12.46 24.36
C LYS A 339 20.87 -11.13 24.39
N LYS A 340 21.41 -10.74 25.55
CA LYS A 340 22.33 -9.60 25.63
C LYS A 340 23.72 -10.05 25.20
N SER A 341 24.32 -9.31 24.26
CA SER A 341 25.71 -9.49 23.85
C SER A 341 26.66 -9.16 25.00
N LEU A 342 27.92 -9.60 24.91
CA LEU A 342 29.00 -9.19 25.82
C LEU A 342 29.12 -7.65 25.96
N ASN A 343 28.72 -6.91 24.93
CA ASN A 343 28.77 -5.44 24.89
C ASN A 343 27.47 -4.77 25.39
N GLY A 344 26.54 -5.53 25.97
CA GLY A 344 25.25 -5.02 26.48
C GLY A 344 24.16 -4.79 25.43
N SER A 345 24.44 -4.96 24.13
CA SER A 345 23.45 -4.83 23.05
C SER A 345 22.54 -6.05 22.95
N GLU A 346 21.24 -5.84 22.70
CA GLU A 346 20.27 -6.93 22.52
C GLU A 346 20.38 -7.57 21.13
N ILE A 347 20.62 -8.88 21.10
CA ILE A 347 20.76 -9.72 19.90
C ILE A 347 19.44 -10.46 19.64
N HIS A 348 19.19 -10.77 18.37
CA HIS A 348 17.94 -11.37 17.86
C HIS A 348 16.73 -10.42 17.92
N THR A 349 17.01 -9.12 18.03
CA THR A 349 16.04 -8.04 17.78
C THR A 349 16.03 -7.66 16.30
N ALA A 350 14.95 -7.05 15.81
CA ALA A 350 14.85 -6.57 14.43
C ALA A 350 15.99 -5.61 14.05
N ASN A 351 16.45 -4.80 15.01
CA ASN A 351 17.59 -3.90 14.82
C ASN A 351 18.91 -4.65 14.67
N SER A 352 19.20 -5.61 15.55
CA SER A 352 20.42 -6.42 15.46
C SER A 352 20.47 -7.28 14.18
N ALA A 353 19.33 -7.82 13.76
CA ALA A 353 19.20 -8.59 12.52
C ALA A 353 19.41 -7.70 11.28
N TYR A 354 18.94 -6.45 11.30
CA TYR A 354 19.23 -5.46 10.26
C TYR A 354 20.72 -5.14 10.18
N ASP A 355 21.39 -4.88 11.29
CA ASP A 355 22.83 -4.55 11.30
C ASP A 355 23.67 -5.72 10.78
N LEU A 356 23.28 -6.93 11.17
CA LEU A 356 23.87 -8.17 10.69
C LEU A 356 23.66 -8.34 9.18
N PHE A 357 22.45 -8.07 8.67
CA PHE A 357 22.13 -8.07 7.23
C PHE A 357 23.02 -7.09 6.45
N ILE A 358 23.09 -5.82 6.86
CA ILE A 358 23.86 -4.80 6.14
C ILE A 358 25.36 -5.11 6.14
N LYS A 359 25.91 -5.51 7.30
CA LYS A 359 27.35 -5.75 7.47
C LYS A 359 27.83 -7.01 6.72
N HIS A 360 27.01 -8.05 6.69
CA HIS A 360 27.46 -9.37 6.21
C HIS A 360 26.80 -9.82 4.91
N PHE A 361 25.60 -9.35 4.57
CA PHE A 361 24.85 -9.83 3.41
C PHE A 361 24.68 -8.79 2.30
N TYR A 362 24.46 -7.50 2.65
CA TYR A 362 24.22 -6.45 1.63
C TYR A 362 25.52 -5.95 0.96
N ARG A 363 26.59 -5.76 1.74
CA ARG A 363 27.87 -5.19 1.25
C ARG A 363 28.94 -6.23 0.89
N ASN A 364 28.72 -7.51 1.16
CA ASN A 364 29.78 -8.53 1.06
C ASN A 364 29.49 -9.56 -0.05
N PRO A 365 30.29 -9.61 -1.13
CA PRO A 365 30.26 -10.72 -2.09
C PRO A 365 30.85 -12.03 -1.54
N LYS A 366 31.30 -12.04 -0.26
CA LYS A 366 32.03 -13.16 0.37
C LYS A 366 31.24 -14.45 0.55
N PHE A 367 29.93 -14.44 0.38
CA PHE A 367 29.10 -15.65 0.45
C PHE A 367 28.88 -16.31 -0.91
N ASP A 368 29.59 -15.87 -1.95
CA ASP A 368 29.70 -16.60 -3.22
C ASP A 368 31.08 -17.30 -3.28
N ASP A 369 31.07 -18.62 -3.09
CA ASP A 369 32.29 -19.45 -3.10
C ASP A 369 32.56 -20.05 -4.50
N GLY A 370 31.87 -19.56 -5.55
CA GLY A 370 31.90 -20.12 -6.91
C GLY A 370 31.09 -21.41 -7.11
N TRP A 371 30.66 -22.04 -6.00
CA TRP A 371 29.81 -23.24 -6.00
C TRP A 371 28.35 -22.90 -5.69
N THR A 372 28.12 -22.24 -4.56
CA THR A 372 26.79 -21.79 -4.13
C THR A 372 26.84 -20.30 -3.81
N ARG A 373 25.70 -19.61 -3.95
CA ARG A 373 25.52 -18.21 -3.59
C ARG A 373 24.18 -18.00 -2.87
N ILE A 374 24.11 -16.97 -2.03
CA ILE A 374 22.86 -16.58 -1.38
C ILE A 374 21.98 -15.91 -2.43
N SER A 375 20.77 -16.44 -2.60
CA SER A 375 19.82 -15.95 -3.58
C SER A 375 18.80 -14.99 -2.98
N ALA A 376 18.32 -15.32 -1.77
CA ALA A 376 17.24 -14.63 -1.10
C ALA A 376 17.32 -14.82 0.42
N LEU A 377 16.64 -13.95 1.16
CA LEU A 377 16.62 -13.96 2.63
C LEU A 377 15.20 -13.70 3.11
N ASN A 378 14.81 -14.36 4.21
CA ASN A 378 13.58 -14.04 4.93
C ASN A 378 13.86 -14.15 6.44
N LEU A 379 14.07 -13.00 7.08
CA LEU A 379 14.54 -12.92 8.46
C LEU A 379 13.44 -12.58 9.48
N LEU A 380 12.16 -12.62 9.07
CA LEU A 380 10.96 -12.24 9.86
C LEU A 380 11.04 -10.84 10.51
N ASP A 381 9.96 -10.05 10.44
CA ASP A 381 9.83 -8.70 11.04
C ASP A 381 10.78 -7.59 10.52
N ILE A 382 11.90 -7.91 9.86
CA ILE A 382 12.88 -6.89 9.45
C ILE A 382 12.60 -6.26 8.10
N ARG A 383 11.86 -6.90 7.19
CA ARG A 383 11.72 -6.43 5.79
C ARG A 383 11.19 -4.99 5.74
N ILE A 384 10.12 -4.73 6.49
CA ILE A 384 9.50 -3.41 6.59
C ILE A 384 10.41 -2.41 7.33
N SER A 385 10.99 -2.82 8.47
CA SER A 385 11.91 -1.96 9.23
C SER A 385 13.15 -1.56 8.41
N THR A 386 13.68 -2.49 7.61
CA THR A 386 14.78 -2.27 6.67
C THR A 386 14.40 -1.24 5.62
N ALA A 387 13.19 -1.34 5.05
CA ALA A 387 12.72 -0.40 4.04
C ALA A 387 12.66 1.02 4.62
N MET A 388 12.17 1.17 5.85
CA MET A 388 12.09 2.47 6.52
C MET A 388 13.46 3.07 6.86
N LYS A 389 14.42 2.25 7.29
CA LYS A 389 15.80 2.70 7.48
C LYS A 389 16.46 3.11 6.16
N GLN A 390 16.20 2.37 5.09
CA GLN A 390 16.70 2.69 3.75
C GLN A 390 16.14 4.01 3.24
N ILE A 391 14.83 4.25 3.37
CA ILE A 391 14.21 5.53 2.99
C ILE A 391 14.91 6.71 3.68
N ARG A 392 15.24 6.58 4.97
CA ARG A 392 15.99 7.62 5.71
C ARG A 392 17.38 7.86 5.11
N ALA A 393 18.07 6.82 4.66
CA ALA A 393 19.35 6.96 3.98
C ALA A 393 19.18 7.60 2.59
N ASP A 394 18.12 7.23 1.86
CA ASP A 394 17.83 7.74 0.53
C ASP A 394 17.42 9.22 0.52
N MET A 395 17.00 9.78 1.67
CA MET A 395 16.81 11.23 1.82
C MET A 395 18.07 12.04 1.50
N PHE A 396 19.27 11.44 1.55
CA PHE A 396 20.49 12.09 1.06
C PHE A 396 20.45 12.37 -0.45
N PHE A 397 19.88 11.47 -1.26
CA PHE A 397 19.70 11.70 -2.70
C PHE A 397 18.71 12.83 -2.98
N VAL A 398 17.73 13.03 -2.09
CA VAL A 398 16.85 14.20 -2.16
C VAL A 398 17.67 15.48 -1.99
N ILE A 399 18.58 15.55 -1.00
CA ILE A 399 19.47 16.71 -0.82
C ILE A 399 20.35 16.94 -2.05
N LEU A 400 20.87 15.87 -2.68
CA LEU A 400 21.63 15.97 -3.92
C LEU A 400 20.79 16.53 -5.08
N ALA A 401 19.55 16.06 -5.23
CA ALA A 401 18.62 16.55 -6.25
C ALA A 401 18.28 18.04 -6.05
N ILE A 402 18.02 18.45 -4.80
CA ILE A 402 17.83 19.85 -4.45
C ILE A 402 19.05 20.66 -4.84
N SER A 403 20.25 20.22 -4.46
CA SER A 403 21.51 20.90 -4.79
C SER A 403 21.70 21.07 -6.30
N LEU A 404 21.31 20.07 -7.09
CA LEU A 404 21.37 20.12 -8.56
C LEU A 404 20.37 21.15 -9.12
N ILE A 405 19.11 21.13 -8.68
CA ILE A 405 18.10 22.10 -9.13
C ILE A 405 18.53 23.52 -8.77
N VAL A 406 19.04 23.73 -7.55
CA VAL A 406 19.60 25.01 -7.12
C VAL A 406 20.77 25.43 -8.02
N GLY A 407 21.69 24.50 -8.33
CA GLY A 407 22.76 24.76 -9.29
C GLY A 407 22.24 25.21 -10.66
N VAL A 408 21.21 24.56 -11.20
CA VAL A 408 20.58 24.94 -12.48
C VAL A 408 19.92 26.31 -12.39
N THR A 409 19.20 26.62 -11.31
CA THR A 409 18.61 27.97 -11.12
C THR A 409 19.67 29.07 -11.03
N ILE A 410 20.81 28.81 -10.37
CA ILE A 410 21.94 29.75 -10.32
C ILE A 410 22.50 29.98 -11.72
N ILE A 411 22.64 28.92 -12.53
CA ILE A 411 23.14 28.99 -13.90
C ILE A 411 22.18 29.79 -14.81
N TYR A 412 20.87 29.52 -14.72
CA TYR A 412 19.86 30.19 -15.54
C TYR A 412 19.72 31.68 -15.19
N LEU A 413 19.49 31.98 -13.90
CA LEU A 413 19.26 33.34 -13.44
C LEU A 413 20.56 34.15 -13.26
N ARG A 414 21.73 33.48 -13.29
CA ARG A 414 23.06 34.04 -12.99
C ARG A 414 23.09 34.78 -11.64
N SER A 415 22.38 34.26 -10.65
CA SER A 415 22.24 34.90 -9.35
C SER A 415 22.01 33.90 -8.21
N ILE A 416 22.91 33.93 -7.22
CA ILE A 416 22.85 33.06 -6.03
C ILE A 416 21.74 33.51 -5.07
N THR A 417 21.51 34.81 -4.94
CA THR A 417 20.52 35.36 -4.00
C THR A 417 19.09 34.97 -4.39
N VAL A 418 18.78 34.97 -5.70
CA VAL A 418 17.48 34.55 -6.22
C VAL A 418 17.24 33.06 -5.95
N ALA A 419 18.24 32.22 -6.19
CA ALA A 419 18.14 30.79 -5.91
C ALA A 419 17.94 30.52 -4.41
N LEU A 420 18.66 31.24 -3.54
CA LEU A 420 18.52 31.10 -2.08
C LEU A 420 17.11 31.52 -1.62
N MET A 421 16.62 32.67 -2.09
CA MET A 421 15.28 33.16 -1.77
C MET A 421 14.18 32.20 -2.25
N THR A 422 14.35 31.60 -3.44
CA THR A 422 13.42 30.60 -3.97
C THR A 422 13.32 29.40 -3.03
N ASN A 423 14.45 28.86 -2.55
CA ASN A 423 14.45 27.75 -1.60
C ASN A 423 13.82 28.13 -0.25
N VAL A 424 14.07 29.35 0.23
CA VAL A 424 13.44 29.86 1.46
C VAL A 424 11.92 29.88 1.31
N CYS A 425 11.39 30.34 0.17
CA CYS A 425 9.96 30.32 -0.12
C CYS A 425 9.40 28.89 -0.16
N VAL A 426 10.13 27.94 -0.77
CA VAL A 426 9.73 26.53 -0.78
C VAL A 426 9.66 25.96 0.63
N VAL A 427 10.70 26.15 1.46
CA VAL A 427 10.72 25.66 2.84
C VAL A 427 9.57 26.25 3.66
N PHE A 428 9.30 27.55 3.51
CA PHE A 428 8.18 28.18 4.21
C PHE A 428 6.81 27.74 3.70
N SER A 429 6.65 27.47 2.40
CA SER A 429 5.41 26.92 1.85
C SER A 429 5.12 25.52 2.41
N PHE A 430 6.16 24.68 2.57
CA PHE A 430 6.05 23.38 3.23
C PHE A 430 5.69 23.54 4.71
N ALA A 431 6.32 24.48 5.42
CA ALA A 431 6.03 24.74 6.83
C ALA A 431 4.58 25.21 7.05
N CYS A 432 4.07 26.11 6.21
CA CYS A 432 2.68 26.58 6.26
C CYS A 432 1.68 25.46 5.93
N ALA A 433 2.01 24.61 4.95
CA ALA A 433 1.21 23.44 4.63
C ALA A 433 1.19 22.44 5.80
N TYR A 434 2.34 22.20 6.44
CA TYR A 434 2.45 21.32 7.61
C TYR A 434 1.69 21.87 8.82
N PHE A 435 1.75 23.18 9.08
CA PHE A 435 0.93 23.87 10.08
C PHE A 435 -0.56 23.65 9.81
N THR A 436 -1.01 23.90 8.58
CA THR A 436 -2.42 23.73 8.19
C THR A 436 -2.86 22.27 8.35
N TYR A 437 -2.00 21.34 7.97
CA TYR A 437 -2.26 19.90 8.07
C TYR A 437 -2.37 19.41 9.52
N LYS A 438 -1.39 19.74 10.37
CA LYS A 438 -1.29 19.23 11.75
C LYS A 438 -2.12 20.02 12.76
N ILE A 439 -2.17 21.35 12.65
CA ILE A 439 -2.81 22.22 13.63
C ILE A 439 -4.22 22.60 13.16
N ALA A 440 -4.37 23.16 11.95
CA ALA A 440 -5.67 23.65 11.51
C ALA A 440 -6.67 22.51 11.22
N LEU A 441 -6.22 21.45 10.55
CA LEU A 441 -7.03 20.26 10.26
C LEU A 441 -6.92 19.18 11.34
N GLY A 442 -5.93 19.30 12.23
CA GLY A 442 -5.74 18.38 13.34
C GLY A 442 -5.35 16.96 12.93
N ILE A 443 -4.77 16.71 11.74
CA ILE A 443 -4.55 15.36 11.21
C ILE A 443 -3.24 14.76 11.75
N ASP A 444 -3.35 13.68 12.55
CA ASP A 444 -2.18 13.07 13.18
C ASP A 444 -1.44 12.08 12.26
N LEU A 445 -2.13 11.34 11.40
CA LEU A 445 -1.50 10.44 10.44
C LEU A 445 -0.71 11.22 9.38
N PHE A 446 0.58 10.96 9.21
CA PHE A 446 1.41 11.57 8.15
C PHE A 446 2.09 10.47 7.31
N PRO A 447 1.54 10.13 6.14
CA PRO A 447 2.10 9.14 5.23
C PRO A 447 3.54 9.45 4.79
N TYR A 448 4.40 8.44 4.66
CA TYR A 448 5.78 8.64 4.19
C TYR A 448 5.85 9.18 2.74
N ILE A 449 4.84 8.92 1.90
CA ILE A 449 4.76 9.47 0.54
C ILE A 449 4.72 11.00 0.53
N ASN A 450 4.26 11.64 1.63
CA ASN A 450 4.28 13.09 1.76
C ASN A 450 5.71 13.65 1.73
N LEU A 451 6.73 12.85 2.04
CA LEU A 451 8.13 13.24 1.88
C LEU A 451 8.51 13.48 0.41
N MET A 452 7.79 12.90 -0.56
CA MET A 452 7.99 13.16 -1.98
C MET A 452 7.61 14.60 -2.36
N ALA A 453 6.71 15.25 -1.61
CA ALA A 453 6.34 16.63 -1.85
C ALA A 453 7.56 17.57 -1.81
N THR A 454 8.56 17.26 -0.98
CA THR A 454 9.77 18.07 -0.80
C THR A 454 10.50 18.35 -2.12
N PHE A 455 10.69 17.33 -2.97
CA PHE A 455 11.41 17.53 -4.24
C PHE A 455 10.49 17.89 -5.40
N ILE A 456 9.23 17.45 -5.40
CA ILE A 456 8.23 17.84 -6.41
C ILE A 456 7.97 19.35 -6.35
N LEU A 457 7.85 19.90 -5.13
CA LEU A 457 7.54 21.31 -4.92
C LEU A 457 8.65 22.25 -5.41
N ILE A 458 9.91 21.84 -5.29
CA ILE A 458 11.05 22.63 -5.75
C ILE A 458 11.01 22.79 -7.27
N GLY A 459 10.73 21.70 -8.01
CA GLY A 459 10.58 21.76 -9.47
C GLY A 459 9.48 22.74 -9.90
N ILE A 460 8.30 22.64 -9.27
CA ILE A 460 7.17 23.55 -9.55
C ILE A 460 7.50 24.99 -9.16
N SER A 461 8.21 25.21 -8.05
CA SER A 461 8.58 26.55 -7.61
C SER A 461 9.60 27.22 -8.52
N CYS A 462 10.59 26.48 -9.01
CA CYS A 462 11.59 27.03 -9.92
C CYS A 462 10.97 27.47 -11.25
N ASP A 463 10.00 26.72 -11.77
CA ASP A 463 9.24 27.08 -12.97
C ASP A 463 8.55 28.45 -12.83
N ASN A 464 7.81 28.65 -11.73
CA ASN A 464 7.16 29.93 -11.44
C ASN A 464 8.17 31.10 -11.35
N VAL A 465 9.33 30.87 -10.73
CA VAL A 465 10.36 31.90 -10.59
C VAL A 465 10.96 32.26 -11.94
N PHE A 466 11.20 31.28 -12.83
CA PHE A 466 11.71 31.55 -14.18
C PHE A 466 10.72 32.40 -14.98
N VAL A 467 9.43 32.06 -14.96
CA VAL A 467 8.39 32.86 -15.65
C VAL A 467 8.34 34.29 -15.11
N ILE A 468 8.44 34.49 -13.78
CA ILE A 468 8.42 35.82 -13.17
C ILE A 468 9.66 36.65 -13.58
N PHE A 469 10.86 36.07 -13.54
CA PHE A 469 12.08 36.80 -13.88
C PHE A 469 12.18 37.08 -15.38
N ASP A 470 11.76 36.14 -16.24
CA ASP A 470 11.77 36.35 -17.69
C ASP A 470 10.79 37.44 -18.10
N ALA A 471 9.57 37.46 -17.51
CA ALA A 471 8.62 38.54 -17.72
C ALA A 471 9.16 39.88 -17.19
N TRP A 472 9.83 39.91 -16.04
CA TRP A 472 10.45 41.13 -15.51
C TRP A 472 11.53 41.68 -16.45
N TYR A 473 12.39 40.82 -16.98
CA TYR A 473 13.42 41.23 -17.93
C TYR A 473 12.84 41.65 -19.28
N SER A 474 11.72 41.07 -19.72
CA SER A 474 11.00 41.50 -20.91
C SER A 474 10.45 42.92 -20.76
N GLU A 475 9.79 43.23 -19.65
CA GLU A 475 9.29 44.60 -19.38
C GLU A 475 10.44 45.61 -19.28
N LYS A 476 11.58 45.20 -18.70
CA LYS A 476 12.80 46.03 -18.65
C LYS A 476 13.33 46.32 -20.06
N LEU A 477 13.25 45.33 -20.95
CA LEU A 477 13.67 45.44 -22.33
C LEU A 477 12.80 46.42 -23.12
N ASP A 478 11.49 46.39 -22.91
CA ASP A 478 10.55 47.30 -23.56
C ASP A 478 10.81 48.76 -23.16
N ILE A 479 11.10 49.01 -21.89
CA ILE A 479 11.49 50.34 -21.42
C ILE A 479 12.82 50.79 -22.04
N TYR A 480 13.80 49.89 -22.15
CA TYR A 480 15.07 50.18 -22.83
C TYR A 480 14.84 50.57 -24.30
N ASN A 481 14.00 49.81 -25.02
CA ASN A 481 13.65 50.07 -26.41
C ASN A 481 12.89 51.39 -26.58
N GLN A 482 11.93 51.70 -25.68
CA GLN A 482 11.21 52.97 -25.68
C GLN A 482 12.13 54.16 -25.42
N ALA A 483 13.04 54.06 -24.45
CA ALA A 483 14.03 55.10 -24.17
C ALA A 483 14.97 55.34 -25.37
N ARG A 484 15.34 54.27 -26.08
CA ARG A 484 16.13 54.32 -27.31
C ARG A 484 15.39 55.03 -28.45
N LEU A 485 14.11 54.71 -28.65
CA LEU A 485 13.25 55.37 -29.66
C LEU A 485 13.05 56.86 -29.36
N GLN A 486 12.95 57.23 -28.09
CA GLN A 486 12.81 58.62 -27.64
C GLN A 486 14.16 59.37 -27.48
N ASN A 487 15.27 58.73 -27.85
CA ASN A 487 16.63 59.26 -27.74
C ASN A 487 17.00 59.78 -26.33
N ARG A 488 16.46 59.15 -25.28
CA ARG A 488 16.76 59.48 -23.86
C ARG A 488 18.04 58.78 -23.42
N SER A 489 18.88 59.47 -22.63
CA SER A 489 20.08 58.87 -22.04
C SER A 489 19.73 57.89 -20.91
N ILE A 490 20.32 56.69 -20.95
CA ILE A 490 20.10 55.63 -19.95
C ILE A 490 21.28 55.60 -18.98
N GLU A 491 20.99 55.56 -17.68
CA GLU A 491 21.99 55.37 -16.62
C GLU A 491 22.21 53.87 -16.33
N PHE A 492 23.44 53.48 -15.99
CA PHE A 492 23.79 52.09 -15.68
C PHE A 492 24.44 51.96 -14.30
N TYR A 493 24.27 50.80 -13.65
CA TYR A 493 24.96 50.44 -12.42
C TYR A 493 26.44 50.14 -12.72
N GLY A 494 27.34 51.05 -12.34
CA GLY A 494 28.79 50.89 -12.49
C GLY A 494 29.36 51.31 -13.85
N LYS A 495 30.67 51.11 -14.07
CA LYS A 495 31.34 51.40 -15.34
C LYS A 495 31.10 50.25 -16.32
N LEU A 496 30.54 50.54 -17.49
CA LEU A 496 30.43 49.57 -18.57
C LEU A 496 31.82 49.12 -19.03
N THR A 497 31.94 47.86 -19.42
CA THR A 497 33.14 47.41 -20.14
C THR A 497 33.20 48.09 -21.51
N LYS A 498 34.41 48.26 -22.07
CA LYS A 498 34.61 48.86 -23.40
C LYS A 498 33.74 48.19 -24.49
N GLN A 499 33.50 46.89 -24.39
CA GLN A 499 32.65 46.16 -25.33
C GLN A 499 31.16 46.49 -25.16
N GLN A 500 30.68 46.65 -23.93
CA GLN A 500 29.29 47.02 -23.63
C GLN A 500 29.00 48.47 -24.00
N GLU A 501 29.96 49.38 -23.75
CA GLU A 501 29.86 50.79 -24.11
C GLU A 501 29.82 50.98 -25.64
N GLN A 502 30.70 50.30 -26.38
CA GLN A 502 30.66 50.26 -27.84
C GLN A 502 29.34 49.70 -28.37
N GLN A 503 28.77 48.69 -27.70
CA GLN A 503 27.49 48.12 -28.10
C GLN A 503 26.34 49.10 -27.89
N TYR A 504 26.27 49.74 -26.71
CA TYR A 504 25.25 50.75 -26.41
C TYR A 504 25.26 51.92 -27.41
N HIS A 505 26.45 52.43 -27.76
CA HIS A 505 26.56 53.49 -28.75
C HIS A 505 26.12 53.03 -30.15
N ARG A 506 26.53 51.84 -30.59
CA ARG A 506 26.06 51.26 -31.87
C ARG A 506 24.55 51.14 -31.92
N ASP A 507 23.93 50.63 -30.85
CA ASP A 507 22.48 50.40 -30.80
C ASP A 507 21.70 51.72 -30.82
N ARG A 508 22.19 52.74 -30.11
CA ARG A 508 21.62 54.10 -30.13
C ARG A 508 21.75 54.76 -31.50
N ASP A 509 22.94 54.71 -32.10
CA ASP A 509 23.22 55.39 -33.37
C ASP A 509 22.47 54.73 -34.54
N ASN A 510 22.33 53.41 -34.56
CA ASN A 510 21.50 52.69 -35.53
C ASN A 510 20.03 53.12 -35.46
N THR A 511 19.50 53.29 -34.24
CA THR A 511 18.11 53.74 -34.03
C THR A 511 17.91 55.17 -34.51
N SER A 512 18.85 56.07 -34.20
CA SER A 512 18.81 57.47 -34.67
C SER A 512 18.87 57.55 -36.20
N ASN A 513 19.63 56.67 -36.86
CA ASN A 513 19.71 56.61 -38.32
C ASN A 513 18.43 56.04 -38.96
N GLY A 514 17.81 55.04 -38.35
CA GLY A 514 16.52 54.49 -38.80
C GLY A 514 15.38 55.51 -38.70
N ILE A 515 15.29 56.24 -37.58
CA ILE A 515 14.30 57.32 -37.40
C ILE A 515 14.51 58.44 -38.42
N ARG A 516 15.77 58.80 -38.71
CA ARG A 516 16.11 59.82 -39.71
C ARG A 516 15.74 59.39 -41.14
N LYS A 517 15.87 58.11 -41.47
CA LYS A 517 15.37 57.54 -42.74
C LYS A 517 13.85 57.60 -42.84
N LYS A 518 13.10 57.24 -41.78
CA LYS A 518 11.63 57.34 -41.78
C LYS A 518 11.13 58.78 -41.91
N LEU A 519 11.77 59.74 -41.23
CA LEU A 519 11.44 61.17 -41.36
C LEU A 519 11.74 61.72 -42.77
N THR A 520 12.81 61.24 -43.43
CA THR A 520 13.12 61.66 -44.81
C THR A 520 12.17 61.04 -45.83
N ILE A 521 11.74 59.79 -45.64
CA ILE A 521 10.71 59.15 -46.48
C ILE A 521 9.35 59.84 -46.30
N LYS A 522 8.97 60.18 -45.07
CA LYS A 522 7.70 60.88 -44.78
C LYS A 522 7.66 62.30 -45.34
N ASN A 523 8.76 63.04 -45.25
CA ASN A 523 8.89 64.37 -45.86
C ASN A 523 8.89 64.34 -47.40
N ASN A 524 9.36 63.24 -48.01
CA ASN A 524 9.29 63.04 -49.45
C ASN A 524 7.87 62.64 -49.90
N HIS A 525 7.12 61.91 -49.08
CA HIS A 525 5.71 61.57 -49.35
C HIS A 525 4.73 62.74 -49.19
N GLU A 526 5.06 63.77 -48.39
CA GLU A 526 4.24 65.00 -48.29
C GLU A 526 4.45 65.97 -49.48
N GLN A 527 5.38 65.70 -50.41
CA GLN A 527 5.61 66.51 -51.61
C GLN A 527 5.03 65.94 -52.91
N ASP A 528 4.68 64.65 -52.96
CA ASP A 528 4.09 64.01 -54.15
C ASP A 528 2.70 63.45 -53.86
N GLY A 529 1.67 64.20 -54.26
CA GLY A 529 0.30 63.70 -54.30
C GLY A 529 0.07 62.82 -55.53
N ASN A 530 0.13 61.49 -55.37
CA ASN A 530 -0.78 60.47 -55.94
C ASN A 530 -0.12 59.09 -56.06
N GLN A 531 -0.93 58.07 -55.73
CA GLN A 531 -0.84 56.64 -56.08
C GLN A 531 0.34 55.83 -55.54
N LEU A 532 0.06 54.92 -54.60
CA LEU A 532 0.40 53.48 -54.64
C LEU A 532 -0.03 52.81 -53.32
N GLU A 533 -1.21 52.18 -53.33
CA GLU A 533 -1.49 51.04 -52.46
C GLU A 533 -0.72 49.85 -53.04
N ASP A 534 0.17 49.23 -52.23
CA ASP A 534 0.57 47.79 -52.27
C ASP A 534 1.98 47.49 -51.69
N ASN A 535 2.78 48.48 -51.27
CA ASN A 535 4.13 48.23 -50.72
C ASN A 535 4.32 48.49 -49.22
N GLU A 536 3.31 48.97 -48.48
CA GLU A 536 3.47 49.28 -47.04
C GLU A 536 3.61 48.03 -46.15
N ASN A 537 3.20 46.85 -46.62
CA ASN A 537 3.21 45.63 -45.80
C ASN A 537 4.58 44.93 -45.75
N ASN A 538 5.43 45.05 -46.77
CA ASN A 538 6.76 44.39 -46.77
C ASN A 538 7.84 45.21 -46.06
N GLU A 539 7.76 46.54 -46.06
CA GLU A 539 8.75 47.39 -45.36
C GLU A 539 8.45 47.51 -43.85
N GLN A 540 7.19 47.32 -43.42
CA GLN A 540 6.86 47.23 -41.99
C GLN A 540 7.34 45.90 -41.37
N GLU A 541 7.29 44.78 -42.11
CA GLU A 541 7.77 43.47 -41.64
C GLU A 541 9.31 43.42 -41.50
N GLU A 542 10.09 44.06 -42.38
CA GLU A 542 11.56 44.12 -42.25
C GLU A 542 12.04 45.05 -41.13
N ASP A 543 11.27 46.08 -40.78
CA ASP A 543 11.61 47.03 -39.72
C ASP A 543 11.32 46.50 -38.30
N GLU A 544 10.30 45.66 -38.12
CA GLU A 544 10.05 44.96 -36.85
C GLU A 544 11.12 43.87 -36.61
N GLU A 545 11.59 43.16 -37.65
CA GLU A 545 12.65 42.14 -37.54
C GLU A 545 14.05 42.74 -37.26
N TYR A 546 14.24 44.06 -37.46
CA TYR A 546 15.50 44.76 -37.17
C TYR A 546 15.63 45.22 -35.71
N PHE A 547 14.50 45.53 -35.03
CA PHE A 547 14.51 46.01 -33.64
C PHE A 547 14.73 44.89 -32.59
N ASP A 548 14.50 43.63 -32.96
CA ASP A 548 14.50 42.47 -32.05
C ASP A 548 15.87 41.82 -31.75
N ARG A 549 16.96 42.25 -32.41
CA ARG A 549 18.28 41.62 -32.20
C ARG A 549 19.10 42.28 -31.11
N ILE A 550 18.65 42.22 -29.87
CA ILE A 550 19.51 42.55 -28.73
C ILE A 550 20.46 41.39 -28.44
N LYS A 551 21.76 41.61 -28.70
CA LYS A 551 22.83 40.59 -28.60
C LYS A 551 23.43 40.43 -27.20
N ASN A 552 23.12 41.30 -26.22
CA ASN A 552 23.75 41.25 -24.88
C ASN A 552 22.74 41.44 -23.74
N PRO A 553 22.23 40.34 -23.13
CA PRO A 553 21.35 40.41 -21.96
C PRO A 553 22.00 41.08 -20.73
N ASP A 554 23.33 41.05 -20.65
CA ASP A 554 24.09 41.66 -19.56
C ASP A 554 24.00 43.20 -19.55
N LEU A 555 23.80 43.83 -20.71
CA LEU A 555 23.64 45.29 -20.80
C LEU A 555 22.30 45.74 -20.18
N ILE A 556 21.22 44.99 -20.44
CA ILE A 556 19.87 45.28 -19.94
C ILE A 556 19.82 45.11 -18.42
N ARG A 557 20.49 44.08 -17.88
CA ARG A 557 20.55 43.85 -16.43
C ARG A 557 21.15 45.05 -15.68
N MET A 558 22.20 45.67 -16.23
CA MET A 558 22.88 46.81 -15.61
C MET A 558 22.13 48.15 -15.76
N MET A 559 21.04 48.23 -16.53
CA MET A 559 20.25 49.47 -16.66
C MET A 559 19.62 49.85 -15.32
N LYS A 560 19.78 51.11 -14.93
CA LYS A 560 19.17 51.68 -13.72
C LYS A 560 17.73 52.08 -14.01
N VAL A 561 16.84 51.77 -13.07
CA VAL A 561 15.39 51.97 -13.20
C VAL A 561 14.89 52.87 -12.07
N ASN A 562 14.03 53.84 -12.40
CA ASN A 562 13.41 54.73 -11.40
C ASN A 562 12.21 54.06 -10.72
N ASP A 563 11.79 54.57 -9.55
CA ASP A 563 10.63 54.01 -8.82
C ASP A 563 9.33 54.02 -9.64
N GLU A 564 9.06 55.07 -10.44
CA GLU A 564 7.88 55.09 -11.31
C GLU A 564 7.95 54.04 -12.44
N GLN A 565 9.14 53.84 -13.01
CA GLN A 565 9.37 52.80 -14.01
C GLN A 565 9.22 51.40 -13.39
N MET A 566 9.69 51.17 -12.16
CA MET A 566 9.47 49.92 -11.45
C MET A 566 7.99 49.63 -11.20
N ILE A 567 7.18 50.66 -10.89
CA ILE A 567 5.73 50.49 -10.73
C ILE A 567 5.08 50.09 -12.07
N GLN A 568 5.49 50.72 -13.17
CA GLN A 568 5.01 50.36 -14.51
C GLN A 568 5.39 48.93 -14.89
N MET A 569 6.66 48.55 -14.72
CA MET A 569 7.16 47.19 -14.97
C MET A 569 6.44 46.15 -14.11
N MET A 570 6.19 46.47 -12.83
CA MET A 570 5.46 45.57 -11.93
C MET A 570 4.02 45.36 -12.38
N GLY A 571 3.36 46.41 -12.90
CA GLY A 571 2.05 46.30 -13.52
C GLY A 571 2.05 45.38 -14.75
N GLY A 572 3.03 45.53 -15.63
CA GLY A 572 3.22 44.67 -16.81
C GLY A 572 3.52 43.22 -16.44
N LEU A 573 4.44 43.01 -15.48
CA LEU A 573 4.77 41.70 -14.92
C LEU A 573 3.52 40.98 -14.40
N LEU A 574 2.71 41.64 -13.58
CA LEU A 574 1.51 41.02 -13.03
C LEU A 574 0.45 40.73 -14.11
N ARG A 575 0.36 41.56 -15.15
CA ARG A 575 -0.56 41.35 -16.27
C ARG A 575 -0.18 40.09 -17.08
N HIS A 576 1.11 39.91 -17.37
CA HIS A 576 1.59 38.83 -18.23
C HIS A 576 1.91 37.53 -17.47
N ALA A 577 2.60 37.61 -16.33
CA ALA A 577 3.08 36.43 -15.61
C ALA A 577 2.10 35.90 -14.55
N ALA A 578 1.34 36.77 -13.86
CA ALA A 578 0.51 36.31 -12.74
C ALA A 578 -0.63 35.39 -13.19
N ALA A 579 -1.22 35.64 -14.36
CA ALA A 579 -2.23 34.77 -14.95
C ALA A 579 -1.66 33.38 -15.27
N SER A 580 -0.48 33.32 -15.90
CA SER A 580 0.21 32.06 -16.20
C SER A 580 0.53 31.26 -14.92
N VAL A 581 1.18 31.91 -13.95
CA VAL A 581 1.57 31.31 -12.66
C VAL A 581 0.35 30.88 -11.83
N PHE A 582 -0.76 31.64 -11.89
CA PHE A 582 -2.01 31.25 -11.23
C PHE A 582 -2.62 30.01 -11.89
N VAL A 583 -2.75 29.99 -13.22
CA VAL A 583 -3.36 28.87 -13.93
C VAL A 583 -2.57 27.59 -13.69
N THR A 584 -1.24 27.60 -13.85
CA THR A 584 -0.40 26.41 -13.62
C THR A 584 -0.50 25.92 -12.17
N SER A 585 -0.44 26.82 -11.19
CA SER A 585 -0.50 26.45 -9.77
C SER A 585 -1.90 25.98 -9.36
N PHE A 586 -2.95 26.62 -9.87
CA PHE A 586 -4.34 26.27 -9.60
C PHE A 586 -4.71 24.92 -10.21
N THR A 587 -4.36 24.66 -11.48
CA THR A 587 -4.65 23.36 -12.10
C THR A 587 -3.93 22.23 -11.39
N THR A 588 -2.68 22.45 -10.97
CA THR A 588 -1.90 21.44 -10.24
C THR A 588 -2.48 21.21 -8.83
N THR A 589 -2.82 22.29 -8.12
CA THR A 589 -3.48 22.20 -6.80
C THR A 589 -4.83 21.47 -6.88
N ALA A 590 -5.66 21.82 -7.86
CA ALA A 590 -6.95 21.18 -8.10
C ALA A 590 -6.79 19.69 -8.40
N ALA A 591 -5.82 19.31 -9.24
CA ALA A 591 -5.52 17.92 -9.54
C ALA A 591 -5.18 17.12 -8.27
N PHE A 592 -4.32 17.64 -7.39
CA PHE A 592 -4.01 16.97 -6.13
C PHE A 592 -5.19 16.93 -5.15
N PHE A 593 -6.02 17.98 -5.08
CA PHE A 593 -7.22 17.96 -4.25
C PHE A 593 -8.28 16.97 -4.76
N THR A 594 -8.33 16.64 -6.06
CA THR A 594 -9.27 15.60 -6.56
C THR A 594 -9.01 14.23 -5.93
N ASN A 595 -7.80 13.96 -5.43
CA ASN A 595 -7.47 12.74 -4.70
C ASN A 595 -8.31 12.57 -3.42
N MET A 596 -8.93 13.64 -2.91
CA MET A 596 -9.85 13.58 -1.78
C MET A 596 -11.10 12.75 -2.03
N ILE A 597 -11.47 12.57 -3.30
CA ILE A 597 -12.62 11.73 -3.72
C ILE A 597 -12.33 10.24 -3.46
N THR A 598 -11.07 9.83 -3.39
CA THR A 598 -10.69 8.44 -3.12
C THR A 598 -11.07 8.02 -1.70
N ARG A 599 -11.36 6.73 -1.47
CA ARG A 599 -11.70 6.21 -0.12
C ARG A 599 -10.49 5.76 0.70
N ILE A 600 -9.29 5.94 0.16
CA ILE A 600 -8.03 5.47 0.75
C ILE A 600 -7.37 6.67 1.43
N ALA A 601 -7.30 6.63 2.76
CA ALA A 601 -6.74 7.71 3.57
C ALA A 601 -5.31 8.07 3.13
N TYR A 602 -4.50 7.08 2.77
CA TYR A 602 -3.14 7.30 2.28
C TYR A 602 -3.04 8.25 1.08
N VAL A 603 -3.90 8.05 0.07
CA VAL A 603 -3.93 8.86 -1.17
C VAL A 603 -4.59 10.22 -0.92
N GLN A 604 -5.64 10.21 -0.11
CA GLN A 604 -6.34 11.39 0.36
C GLN A 604 -5.39 12.39 1.04
N LEU A 605 -4.62 11.92 2.02
CA LEU A 605 -3.70 12.74 2.81
C LEU A 605 -2.52 13.25 1.98
N PHE A 606 -2.02 12.45 1.04
CA PHE A 606 -1.00 12.89 0.09
C PHE A 606 -1.50 14.02 -0.81
N GLY A 607 -2.67 13.87 -1.42
CA GLY A 607 -3.26 14.90 -2.26
C GLY A 607 -3.58 16.19 -1.49
N LEU A 608 -4.11 16.07 -0.28
CA LEU A 608 -4.41 17.20 0.60
C LEU A 608 -3.13 17.99 0.96
N PHE A 609 -2.09 17.28 1.42
CA PHE A 609 -0.83 17.91 1.81
C PHE A 609 -0.13 18.59 0.62
N MET A 610 0.02 17.88 -0.51
CA MET A 610 0.64 18.42 -1.71
C MET A 610 -0.14 19.62 -2.28
N GLY A 611 -1.48 19.55 -2.25
CA GLY A 611 -2.34 20.66 -2.66
C GLY A 611 -2.12 21.93 -1.84
N PHE A 612 -2.04 21.82 -0.50
CA PHE A 612 -1.68 22.96 0.34
C PHE A 612 -0.26 23.47 0.10
N CYS A 613 0.72 22.58 -0.10
CA CYS A 613 2.09 22.98 -0.44
C CYS A 613 2.13 23.85 -1.69
N ILE A 614 1.45 23.45 -2.77
CA ILE A 614 1.42 24.21 -4.03
C ILE A 614 0.66 25.52 -3.87
N LEU A 615 -0.48 25.50 -3.16
CA LEU A 615 -1.27 26.69 -2.89
C LEU A 615 -0.47 27.74 -2.12
N PHE A 616 0.18 27.35 -1.02
CA PHE A 616 1.04 28.27 -0.27
C PHE A 616 2.25 28.69 -1.08
N ASN A 617 2.85 27.81 -1.90
CA ASN A 617 3.94 28.19 -2.79
C ASN A 617 3.50 29.26 -3.82
N PHE A 618 2.32 29.12 -4.42
CA PHE A 618 1.75 30.15 -5.28
C PHE A 618 1.60 31.50 -4.56
N LEU A 619 1.05 31.49 -3.35
CA LEU A 619 0.91 32.71 -2.53
C LEU A 619 2.27 33.35 -2.24
N MET A 620 3.30 32.56 -1.89
CA MET A 620 4.65 33.07 -1.69
C MET A 620 5.29 33.61 -2.97
N ASN A 621 5.03 33.01 -4.14
CA ASN A 621 5.54 33.52 -5.40
C ASN A 621 4.96 34.90 -5.74
N ILE A 622 3.64 35.08 -5.66
CA ILE A 622 2.99 36.36 -6.00
C ILE A 622 3.26 37.46 -4.95
N THR A 623 3.53 37.10 -3.69
CA THR A 623 3.78 38.08 -2.63
C THR A 623 5.28 38.27 -2.37
N MET A 624 5.98 37.23 -1.93
CA MET A 624 7.37 37.30 -1.50
C MET A 624 8.34 37.35 -2.68
N ILE A 625 8.22 36.50 -3.70
CA ILE A 625 9.15 36.54 -4.84
C ILE A 625 8.99 37.84 -5.63
N VAL A 626 7.76 38.27 -5.92
CA VAL A 626 7.52 39.56 -6.60
C VAL A 626 8.06 40.74 -5.79
N SER A 627 7.92 40.75 -4.47
CA SER A 627 8.55 41.77 -3.61
C SER A 627 10.08 41.67 -3.62
N PHE A 628 10.61 40.44 -3.67
CA PHE A 628 12.04 40.19 -3.75
C PHE A 628 12.64 40.65 -5.08
N VAL A 629 11.93 40.57 -6.21
CA VAL A 629 12.40 41.09 -7.50
C VAL A 629 12.74 42.59 -7.40
N ILE A 630 11.90 43.38 -6.71
CA ILE A 630 12.18 44.82 -6.50
C ILE A 630 13.39 45.03 -5.59
N VAL A 631 13.49 44.28 -4.49
CA VAL A 631 14.65 44.38 -3.59
C VAL A 631 15.93 43.96 -4.30
N TYR A 632 15.84 42.92 -5.14
CA TYR A 632 16.93 42.43 -5.95
C TYR A 632 17.43 43.50 -6.92
N GLU A 633 16.52 44.18 -7.61
CA GLU A 633 16.84 45.29 -8.53
C GLU A 633 17.45 46.50 -7.81
N LYS A 634 16.94 46.85 -6.62
CA LYS A 634 17.40 48.02 -5.84
C LYS A 634 18.74 47.80 -5.14
N PHE A 635 19.03 46.59 -4.67
CA PHE A 635 20.18 46.32 -3.80
C PHE A 635 21.11 45.23 -4.31
N CYS A 636 20.57 44.08 -4.74
CA CYS A 636 21.40 42.93 -5.10
C CYS A 636 22.11 43.10 -6.44
N GLU A 637 21.47 43.65 -7.48
CA GLU A 637 22.12 43.95 -8.76
C GLU A 637 23.27 44.96 -8.61
N PRO A 638 23.09 46.13 -7.98
CA PRO A 638 24.18 47.07 -7.73
C PRO A 638 25.32 46.48 -6.89
N LEU A 639 24.98 45.66 -5.89
CA LEU A 639 25.96 44.99 -5.02
C LEU A 639 26.74 43.93 -5.82
N SER A 640 26.07 43.14 -6.65
CA SER A 640 26.68 42.12 -7.52
C SER A 640 27.64 42.77 -8.53
N ALA A 641 27.20 43.86 -9.17
CA ALA A 641 28.03 44.65 -10.09
C ALA A 641 29.26 45.28 -9.41
N ARG A 642 29.16 45.62 -8.11
CA ARG A 642 30.25 46.25 -7.34
C ARG A 642 31.21 45.26 -6.70
N LEU A 643 30.73 44.12 -6.20
CA LEU A 643 31.56 43.08 -5.56
C LEU A 643 32.25 42.16 -6.58
N GLY A 644 31.75 42.07 -7.82
CA GLY A 644 32.34 41.21 -8.84
C GLY A 644 32.40 39.73 -8.43
N LEU A 645 31.43 39.25 -7.62
CA LEU A 645 31.44 37.88 -7.09
C LEU A 645 31.46 36.81 -8.19
N PHE A 646 30.94 37.12 -9.37
CA PHE A 646 30.99 36.27 -10.55
C PHE A 646 32.29 36.39 -11.36
N ASN A 647 33.10 37.45 -11.17
CA ASN A 647 34.43 37.57 -11.81
C ASN A 647 35.45 36.56 -11.26
N HIS A 648 35.11 35.82 -10.19
CA HIS A 648 35.95 34.79 -9.60
C HIS A 648 35.61 33.37 -10.05
N PHE A 649 34.52 33.18 -10.82
CA PHE A 649 34.36 31.93 -11.55
C PHE A 649 35.43 31.84 -12.65
N PRO A 650 35.96 30.64 -12.97
CA PRO A 650 36.97 30.51 -14.00
C PRO A 650 36.46 31.14 -15.29
N SER A 651 37.26 31.96 -15.98
CA SER A 651 36.89 32.56 -17.28
C SER A 651 36.44 31.53 -18.34
N LEU A 652 36.79 30.25 -18.13
CA LEU A 652 36.28 29.10 -18.87
C LEU A 652 34.78 28.85 -18.62
N PHE A 653 34.31 28.92 -17.38
CA PHE A 653 32.90 28.72 -17.03
C PHE A 653 32.02 29.79 -17.66
N ASP A 654 32.41 31.06 -17.62
CA ASP A 654 31.65 32.15 -18.27
C ASP A 654 31.66 32.03 -19.79
N LYS A 655 32.77 31.60 -20.41
CA LYS A 655 32.83 31.32 -21.86
C LYS A 655 31.94 30.13 -22.24
N VAL A 656 31.94 29.06 -21.47
CA VAL A 656 31.08 27.88 -21.70
C VAL A 656 29.61 28.24 -21.48
N LEU A 657 29.29 29.00 -20.44
CA LEU A 657 27.93 29.41 -20.12
C LEU A 657 27.36 30.39 -21.16
N SER A 658 28.16 31.37 -21.60
CA SER A 658 27.76 32.30 -22.67
C SER A 658 27.60 31.62 -24.03
N THR A 659 28.42 30.61 -24.34
CA THR A 659 28.24 29.80 -25.56
C THR A 659 27.02 28.89 -25.48
N LEU A 660 26.77 28.25 -24.33
CA LEU A 660 25.60 27.41 -24.11
C LEU A 660 24.29 28.21 -24.18
N THR A 661 24.23 29.37 -23.52
CA THR A 661 23.06 30.26 -23.58
C THR A 661 22.82 30.79 -25.00
N ARG A 662 23.88 31.19 -25.73
CA ARG A 662 23.74 31.60 -27.14
C ARG A 662 23.26 30.46 -28.03
N LEU A 663 23.80 29.26 -27.85
CA LEU A 663 23.37 28.07 -28.59
C LEU A 663 21.90 27.76 -28.29
N SER A 664 21.49 27.83 -27.02
CA SER A 664 20.10 27.63 -26.62
C SER A 664 19.16 28.64 -27.29
N HIS A 665 19.47 29.94 -27.26
CA HIS A 665 18.65 30.96 -27.93
C HIS A 665 18.54 30.71 -29.43
N VAL A 666 19.63 30.34 -30.10
CA VAL A 666 19.58 30.04 -31.55
C VAL A 666 18.71 28.80 -31.81
N ILE A 667 18.80 27.76 -30.98
CA ILE A 667 17.97 26.57 -31.10
C ILE A 667 16.49 26.90 -30.88
N PHE A 668 16.16 27.59 -29.79
CA PHE A 668 14.77 27.87 -29.40
C PHE A 668 14.10 28.98 -30.21
N ALA A 669 14.82 30.04 -30.60
CA ALA A 669 14.23 31.16 -31.34
C ALA A 669 14.22 30.94 -32.85
N VAL A 670 15.19 30.19 -33.40
CA VAL A 670 15.34 30.04 -34.85
C VAL A 670 15.02 28.63 -35.32
N TYR A 671 15.69 27.61 -34.77
CA TYR A 671 15.58 26.26 -35.31
C TYR A 671 14.26 25.56 -34.95
N ILE A 672 13.82 25.62 -33.69
CA ILE A 672 12.59 24.95 -33.24
C ILE A 672 11.34 25.51 -33.95
N PRO A 673 11.11 26.84 -34.02
CA PRO A 673 9.93 27.38 -34.70
C PRO A 673 9.94 27.06 -36.20
N ARG A 674 11.10 27.18 -36.87
CA ARG A 674 11.23 26.80 -38.29
C ARG A 674 10.95 25.32 -38.52
N LEU A 675 11.42 24.46 -37.62
CA LEU A 675 11.15 23.02 -37.66
C LEU A 675 9.65 22.73 -37.50
N ILE A 676 9.01 23.33 -36.49
CA ILE A 676 7.59 23.15 -36.19
C ILE A 676 6.73 23.65 -37.35
N ILE A 677 7.01 24.84 -37.89
CA ILE A 677 6.21 25.43 -38.99
C ILE A 677 6.39 24.62 -40.28
N LYS A 678 7.63 24.26 -40.64
CA LYS A 678 7.94 23.53 -41.88
C LYS A 678 7.44 22.08 -41.85
N LEU A 679 7.51 21.42 -40.68
CA LEU A 679 7.10 20.01 -40.50
C LEU A 679 5.77 19.86 -39.76
N ARG A 680 4.91 20.89 -39.73
CA ARG A 680 3.70 20.91 -38.88
C ARG A 680 2.79 19.71 -39.07
N TYR A 681 2.48 19.35 -40.31
CA TYR A 681 1.59 18.23 -40.62
C TYR A 681 2.25 16.88 -40.27
N LEU A 682 3.55 16.75 -40.51
CA LEU A 682 4.31 15.55 -40.15
C LEU A 682 4.30 15.35 -38.62
N MET A 683 4.55 16.41 -37.85
CA MET A 683 4.54 16.34 -36.38
C MET A 683 3.15 16.02 -35.83
N ILE A 684 2.09 16.64 -36.37
CA ILE A 684 0.71 16.34 -35.98
C ILE A 684 0.39 14.86 -36.25
N ILE A 685 0.74 14.35 -37.43
CA ILE A 685 0.52 12.94 -37.78
C ILE A 685 1.31 12.01 -36.84
N ILE A 686 2.58 12.32 -36.56
CA ILE A 686 3.42 11.52 -35.67
C ILE A 686 2.84 11.50 -34.24
N PHE A 687 2.49 12.64 -33.67
CA PHE A 687 1.90 12.70 -32.33
C PHE A 687 0.50 12.08 -32.27
N PHE A 688 -0.30 12.19 -33.32
CA PHE A 688 -1.59 11.52 -33.42
C PHE A 688 -1.44 10.00 -33.46
N ILE A 689 -0.49 9.48 -34.25
CA ILE A 689 -0.16 8.05 -34.29
C ILE A 689 0.35 7.58 -32.92
N PHE A 690 1.29 8.30 -32.29
CA PHE A 690 1.75 7.95 -30.94
C PHE A 690 0.63 8.02 -29.90
N GLY A 691 -0.30 8.97 -30.03
CA GLY A 691 -1.49 9.08 -29.19
C GLY A 691 -2.41 7.87 -29.34
N ILE A 692 -2.71 7.45 -30.57
CA ILE A 692 -3.50 6.24 -30.85
C ILE A 692 -2.79 4.99 -30.33
N ILE A 693 -1.50 4.84 -30.58
CA ILE A 693 -0.70 3.71 -30.07
C ILE A 693 -0.73 3.70 -28.54
N GLY A 694 -0.59 4.86 -27.90
CA GLY A 694 -0.70 5.02 -26.45
C GLY A 694 -2.07 4.58 -25.91
N LEU A 695 -3.16 5.00 -26.57
CA LEU A 695 -4.52 4.59 -26.22
C LEU A 695 -4.71 3.07 -26.38
N ILE A 696 -4.20 2.47 -27.46
CA ILE A 696 -4.27 1.01 -27.69
C ILE A 696 -3.49 0.26 -26.60
N ILE A 697 -2.29 0.72 -26.23
CA ILE A 697 -1.47 0.10 -25.18
C ILE A 697 -2.17 0.15 -23.82
N VAL A 698 -2.74 1.31 -23.47
CA VAL A 698 -3.40 1.55 -22.17
C VAL A 698 -4.73 0.78 -22.05
N PHE A 699 -5.55 0.75 -23.11
CA PHE A 699 -6.91 0.20 -23.06
C PHE A 699 -7.07 -1.21 -23.67
N TYR A 700 -6.24 -1.61 -24.64
CA TYR A 700 -6.41 -2.86 -25.38
C TYR A 700 -5.39 -3.97 -25.05
N HIS A 701 -4.08 -3.76 -25.18
CA HIS A 701 -3.07 -4.76 -24.78
C HIS A 701 -1.69 -4.10 -24.64
N PRO A 702 -0.97 -4.25 -23.50
CA PRO A 702 -1.18 -5.18 -22.38
C PRO A 702 -2.28 -4.79 -21.38
N LYS A 703 -2.89 -3.61 -21.52
CA LYS A 703 -3.82 -3.00 -20.54
C LYS A 703 -3.16 -2.74 -19.18
N LEU A 704 -3.70 -1.77 -18.44
CA LEU A 704 -3.32 -1.60 -17.03
C LEU A 704 -3.98 -2.70 -16.18
N SER A 705 -3.30 -3.84 -16.02
CA SER A 705 -3.77 -4.93 -15.14
C SER A 705 -3.42 -4.64 -13.67
N PRO A 706 -4.31 -4.93 -12.71
CA PRO A 706 -3.97 -4.88 -11.29
C PRO A 706 -2.83 -5.87 -10.98
N PRO A 707 -2.05 -5.63 -9.91
CA PRO A 707 -1.00 -6.55 -9.50
C PRO A 707 -1.58 -7.94 -9.22
N LYS A 708 -0.96 -8.98 -9.80
CA LYS A 708 -1.39 -10.39 -9.62
C LYS A 708 -1.04 -10.94 -8.22
N SER A 709 0.00 -10.38 -7.59
CA SER A 709 0.42 -10.74 -6.25
C SER A 709 -0.33 -9.90 -5.21
N ARG A 710 -0.69 -10.53 -4.08
CA ARG A 710 -1.29 -9.87 -2.91
C ARG A 710 -0.26 -9.13 -2.06
N ARG A 711 1.03 -9.32 -2.35
CA ARG A 711 2.17 -8.83 -1.57
C ARG A 711 2.52 -7.41 -2.03
N TYR A 712 2.89 -6.52 -1.10
CA TYR A 712 3.43 -5.20 -1.45
C TYR A 712 4.91 -5.33 -1.80
N GLN A 713 5.38 -4.58 -2.79
CA GLN A 713 6.80 -4.48 -3.13
C GLN A 713 7.38 -3.19 -2.52
N PHE A 714 8.44 -3.31 -1.72
CA PHE A 714 9.10 -2.16 -1.09
C PHE A 714 10.47 -1.86 -1.72
N PHE A 715 11.20 -2.88 -2.16
CA PHE A 715 12.50 -2.71 -2.82
C PHE A 715 12.46 -3.08 -4.31
N GLN A 716 13.57 -2.90 -5.00
CA GLN A 716 13.74 -3.45 -6.35
C GLN A 716 13.70 -4.99 -6.31
N LEU A 717 13.21 -5.63 -7.38
CA LEU A 717 13.10 -7.10 -7.47
C LEU A 717 14.44 -7.84 -7.36
N THR A 718 15.57 -7.15 -7.53
CA THR A 718 16.93 -7.67 -7.32
C THR A 718 17.29 -7.83 -5.85
N HIS A 719 16.59 -7.13 -4.95
CA HIS A 719 16.88 -7.15 -3.52
C HIS A 719 16.54 -8.52 -2.91
N PRO A 720 17.38 -9.11 -2.04
CA PRO A 720 17.18 -10.46 -1.50
C PRO A 720 15.81 -10.70 -0.85
N PHE A 721 15.26 -9.71 -0.14
CA PHE A 721 13.91 -9.79 0.45
C PHE A 721 12.79 -9.80 -0.59
N GLU A 722 12.90 -9.02 -1.67
CA GLU A 722 11.86 -8.99 -2.72
C GLU A 722 11.97 -10.21 -3.63
N ARG A 723 13.19 -10.66 -3.89
CA ARG A 723 13.44 -11.90 -4.63
C ARG A 723 12.86 -13.10 -3.90
N PHE A 724 12.95 -13.15 -2.57
CA PHE A 724 12.24 -14.15 -1.78
C PHE A 724 10.74 -14.11 -2.09
N GLU A 725 10.13 -12.95 -1.89
CA GLU A 725 8.68 -12.77 -1.94
C GLU A 725 8.08 -12.97 -3.33
N TYR A 726 8.77 -12.64 -4.41
CA TYR A 726 8.21 -12.72 -5.77
C TYR A 726 8.75 -13.88 -6.62
N GLN A 727 9.90 -14.46 -6.29
CA GLN A 727 10.51 -15.51 -7.10
C GLN A 727 10.66 -16.85 -6.36
N MET A 728 11.06 -16.84 -5.08
CA MET A 728 11.45 -18.05 -4.35
C MET A 728 10.32 -18.67 -3.55
N ARG A 729 9.46 -17.87 -2.92
CA ARG A 729 8.38 -18.38 -2.06
C ARG A 729 7.51 -19.40 -2.79
N ASP A 730 7.15 -19.11 -4.04
CA ASP A 730 6.31 -19.96 -4.91
C ASP A 730 7.06 -21.20 -5.48
N GLN A 731 8.29 -21.48 -5.01
CA GLN A 731 9.05 -22.70 -5.30
C GLN A 731 8.95 -23.75 -4.20
N PHE A 732 8.63 -23.38 -2.95
CA PHE A 732 8.58 -24.29 -1.82
C PHE A 732 7.15 -24.74 -1.53
N LEU A 733 6.94 -26.03 -1.27
CA LEU A 733 5.61 -26.60 -1.09
C LEU A 733 4.89 -26.01 0.12
N SER A 734 5.60 -25.71 1.21
CA SER A 734 5.02 -25.13 2.43
C SER A 734 4.18 -23.89 2.14
N TYR A 735 4.75 -22.94 1.41
CA TYR A 735 4.07 -21.69 1.06
C TYR A 735 2.98 -21.90 0.02
N ILE A 736 3.19 -22.78 -0.97
CA ILE A 736 2.16 -23.11 -1.97
C ILE A 736 0.94 -23.71 -1.28
N ASN A 737 1.18 -24.60 -0.33
CA ASN A 737 0.18 -25.31 0.44
C ASN A 737 -0.58 -24.38 1.38
N GLU A 738 0.14 -23.50 2.09
CA GLU A 738 -0.45 -22.45 2.94
C GLU A 738 -1.33 -21.51 2.11
N ASP A 739 -0.83 -21.04 0.96
CA ASP A 739 -1.61 -20.19 0.06
C ASP A 739 -2.84 -20.92 -0.49
N LYS A 740 -2.70 -22.21 -0.84
CA LYS A 740 -3.82 -23.02 -1.33
C LYS A 740 -4.89 -23.21 -0.26
N GLU A 741 -4.52 -23.49 0.99
CA GLU A 741 -5.45 -23.61 2.11
C GLU A 741 -6.19 -22.30 2.38
N ASN A 742 -5.47 -21.17 2.40
CA ASN A 742 -6.07 -19.86 2.62
C ASN A 742 -7.03 -19.40 1.49
N VAL A 743 -6.91 -20.03 0.32
CA VAL A 743 -7.63 -19.64 -0.90
C VAL A 743 -8.77 -20.59 -1.26
N THR A 744 -8.68 -21.84 -0.84
CA THR A 744 -9.64 -22.89 -1.20
C THR A 744 -10.77 -22.97 -0.18
N ASN A 745 -12.00 -22.91 -0.67
CA ASN A 745 -13.23 -22.99 0.14
C ASN A 745 -13.20 -22.10 1.39
N PRO A 746 -12.92 -20.79 1.22
CA PRO A 746 -12.74 -19.87 2.34
C PRO A 746 -14.00 -19.81 3.20
N LEU A 747 -13.79 -19.58 4.49
CA LEU A 747 -14.87 -19.48 5.47
C LEU A 747 -15.64 -18.16 5.29
N LEU A 748 -16.95 -18.27 5.09
CA LEU A 748 -17.89 -17.15 5.13
C LEU A 748 -18.53 -17.08 6.51
N ILE A 749 -18.40 -15.93 7.17
CA ILE A 749 -19.00 -15.66 8.49
C ILE A 749 -20.22 -14.76 8.29
N PHE A 750 -21.38 -15.22 8.72
CA PHE A 750 -22.61 -14.45 8.81
C PHE A 750 -22.73 -13.84 10.20
N ILE A 751 -23.08 -12.56 10.26
CA ILE A 751 -23.25 -11.81 11.52
C ILE A 751 -24.56 -11.03 11.43
N PHE A 752 -25.47 -11.28 12.39
CA PHE A 752 -26.76 -10.61 12.52
C PHE A 752 -26.84 -9.88 13.85
N GLY A 753 -27.60 -8.77 13.90
CA GLY A 753 -27.81 -8.00 15.14
C GLY A 753 -26.77 -6.92 15.44
N ILE A 754 -25.77 -6.74 14.58
CA ILE A 754 -24.73 -5.70 14.72
C ILE A 754 -24.76 -4.75 13.53
N GLU A 755 -24.66 -3.45 13.79
CA GLU A 755 -24.60 -2.43 12.73
C GLU A 755 -23.24 -2.42 12.01
N ASP A 756 -23.27 -2.21 10.69
CA ASP A 756 -22.09 -2.22 9.81
C ASP A 756 -21.34 -0.86 9.76
N THR A 757 -21.52 -0.02 10.77
CA THR A 757 -20.91 1.31 10.82
C THR A 757 -19.46 1.25 11.27
N ASP A 758 -18.56 1.77 10.42
CA ASP A 758 -17.19 2.10 10.84
C ASP A 758 -17.24 3.35 11.74
N LEU A 759 -16.85 3.17 13.01
CA LEU A 759 -16.82 4.24 14.02
C LEU A 759 -15.47 4.97 14.04
N ILE A 760 -14.47 4.43 13.34
CA ILE A 760 -13.12 4.96 13.30
C ILE A 760 -13.04 5.95 12.13
N HIS A 761 -12.51 7.13 12.41
CA HIS A 761 -12.37 8.16 11.40
C HIS A 761 -11.24 7.79 10.42
N PRO A 762 -11.39 8.00 9.09
CA PRO A 762 -10.38 7.61 8.11
C PRO A 762 -8.97 8.16 8.35
N PHE A 763 -8.89 9.37 8.89
CA PHE A 763 -7.62 10.06 9.15
C PHE A 763 -7.00 9.78 10.53
N TYR A 764 -7.70 9.03 11.41
CA TYR A 764 -7.27 8.74 12.79
C TYR A 764 -7.41 7.25 13.14
N PRO A 765 -6.61 6.36 12.50
CA PRO A 765 -6.75 4.92 12.71
C PRO A 765 -6.28 4.43 14.09
N GLU A 766 -5.39 5.15 14.79
CA GLU A 766 -4.64 4.60 15.95
C GLU A 766 -4.78 5.36 17.27
N ASP A 767 -5.60 6.41 17.37
CA ASP A 767 -5.73 7.15 18.64
C ASP A 767 -6.42 6.29 19.71
N GLY A 768 -5.64 5.52 20.47
CA GLY A 768 -6.10 4.63 21.53
C GLY A 768 -6.95 5.36 22.58
N LYS A 769 -6.68 6.65 22.83
CA LYS A 769 -7.46 7.49 23.75
C LYS A 769 -8.88 7.83 23.24
N ILE A 770 -9.07 7.92 21.92
CA ILE A 770 -10.38 8.20 21.29
C ILE A 770 -11.09 6.89 20.94
N ASN A 771 -10.32 5.85 20.61
CA ASN A 771 -10.82 4.58 20.08
C ASN A 771 -11.22 3.57 21.16
N GLN A 772 -10.73 3.66 22.40
CA GLN A 772 -11.18 2.78 23.51
C GLN A 772 -12.71 2.80 23.70
N ASN A 773 -13.36 3.97 23.53
CA ASN A 773 -14.82 4.09 23.65
C ASN A 773 -15.58 3.89 22.32
N LYS A 774 -14.90 3.99 21.17
CA LYS A 774 -15.46 3.79 19.81
C LYS A 774 -15.25 2.37 19.25
N GLN A 775 -14.57 1.50 20.00
CA GLN A 775 -14.40 0.08 19.68
C GLN A 775 -15.60 -0.79 20.08
N ASN A 776 -16.58 -0.22 20.79
CA ASN A 776 -17.75 -0.96 21.24
C ASN A 776 -18.64 -1.35 20.04
N LEU A 777 -19.21 -2.55 20.14
CA LEU A 777 -20.21 -3.04 19.19
C LEU A 777 -21.49 -2.22 19.33
N ILE A 778 -22.04 -1.79 18.20
CA ILE A 778 -23.37 -1.18 18.16
C ILE A 778 -24.35 -2.28 17.78
N TYR A 779 -25.15 -2.68 18.76
CA TYR A 779 -26.21 -3.65 18.56
C TYR A 779 -27.43 -3.00 17.93
N ASN A 780 -27.96 -3.64 16.89
CA ASN A 780 -29.21 -3.24 16.26
C ASN A 780 -30.37 -3.62 17.17
N LYS A 781 -30.96 -2.63 17.85
CA LYS A 781 -32.10 -2.84 18.75
C LYS A 781 -33.39 -3.30 18.05
N ASN A 782 -33.42 -3.27 16.72
CA ASN A 782 -34.60 -3.64 15.94
C ASN A 782 -34.74 -5.14 15.66
N ILE A 783 -33.73 -5.96 16.01
CA ILE A 783 -33.81 -7.43 15.88
C ILE A 783 -34.04 -8.02 17.27
N ASP A 784 -35.19 -8.69 17.44
CA ASP A 784 -35.52 -9.45 18.65
C ASP A 784 -35.26 -10.95 18.41
N PHE A 785 -34.11 -11.47 18.85
CA PHE A 785 -33.76 -12.89 18.73
C PHE A 785 -34.67 -13.82 19.55
N TYR A 786 -35.52 -13.27 20.42
CA TYR A 786 -36.48 -14.03 21.21
C TYR A 786 -37.86 -14.19 20.53
N ASP A 787 -38.07 -13.59 19.35
CA ASP A 787 -39.28 -13.79 18.55
C ASP A 787 -39.25 -15.17 17.84
N PRO A 788 -40.24 -16.06 18.07
CA PRO A 788 -40.40 -17.31 17.31
C PRO A 788 -40.35 -17.15 15.79
N ASN A 789 -40.85 -16.05 15.24
CA ASN A 789 -40.86 -15.82 13.80
C ASN A 789 -39.45 -15.64 13.24
N ILE A 790 -38.54 -15.05 14.02
CA ILE A 790 -37.14 -14.86 13.63
C ILE A 790 -36.39 -16.19 13.65
N LEU A 791 -36.66 -17.06 14.63
CA LEU A 791 -36.09 -18.42 14.66
C LEU A 791 -36.57 -19.27 13.46
N ARG A 792 -37.85 -19.15 13.09
CA ARG A 792 -38.37 -19.80 11.87
C ARG A 792 -37.71 -19.27 10.61
N TRP A 793 -37.46 -17.96 10.55
CA TRP A 793 -36.75 -17.34 9.44
C TRP A 793 -35.32 -17.89 9.29
N PHE A 794 -34.58 -18.06 10.40
CA PHE A 794 -33.25 -18.66 10.37
C PHE A 794 -33.25 -20.13 9.92
N ASP A 795 -34.24 -20.93 10.33
CA ASP A 795 -34.36 -22.32 9.84
C ASP A 795 -34.59 -22.37 8.32
N ILE A 796 -35.49 -21.54 7.78
CA ILE A 796 -35.72 -21.44 6.33
C ILE A 796 -34.44 -21.02 5.62
N PHE A 797 -33.76 -19.99 6.15
CA PHE A 797 -32.53 -19.47 5.56
C PHE A 797 -31.40 -20.51 5.54
N LEU A 798 -31.18 -21.26 6.61
CA LEU A 798 -30.16 -22.32 6.66
C LEU A 798 -30.51 -23.50 5.74
N LYS A 799 -31.79 -23.89 5.65
CA LYS A 799 -32.26 -24.90 4.68
C LYS A 799 -31.98 -24.47 3.24
N ASP A 800 -32.17 -23.19 2.92
CA ASP A 800 -31.90 -22.66 1.59
C ASP A 800 -30.41 -22.63 1.27
N LEU A 801 -29.57 -22.24 2.23
CA LEU A 801 -28.11 -22.28 2.07
C LEU A 801 -27.61 -23.69 1.78
N ASN A 802 -28.22 -24.71 2.40
CA ASN A 802 -27.87 -26.11 2.18
C ASN A 802 -28.27 -26.61 0.79
N ARG A 803 -29.26 -25.98 0.14
CA ARG A 803 -29.70 -26.31 -1.23
C ARG A 803 -28.92 -25.58 -2.30
N SER A 804 -28.12 -24.58 -1.95
CA SER A 804 -27.41 -23.73 -2.90
C SER A 804 -26.03 -24.28 -3.23
N ASP A 805 -25.71 -24.42 -4.52
CA ASP A 805 -24.40 -24.87 -5.01
C ASP A 805 -23.24 -23.90 -4.70
N LEU A 806 -23.56 -22.68 -4.25
CA LEU A 806 -22.56 -21.70 -3.82
C LEU A 806 -21.82 -22.12 -2.55
N PHE A 807 -22.34 -23.03 -1.73
CA PHE A 807 -21.78 -23.33 -0.43
C PHE A 807 -21.43 -24.81 -0.28
N ILE A 808 -20.41 -25.12 0.53
CA ILE A 808 -19.98 -26.49 0.86
C ILE A 808 -20.12 -26.68 2.37
N ASN A 809 -20.35 -27.93 2.80
CA ASN A 809 -20.39 -28.34 4.21
C ASN A 809 -21.45 -27.59 5.05
N VAL A 810 -22.49 -27.04 4.43
CA VAL A 810 -23.59 -26.35 5.14
C VAL A 810 -24.32 -27.30 6.08
N GLN A 811 -24.39 -28.59 5.71
CA GLN A 811 -25.01 -29.65 6.52
C GLN A 811 -24.46 -29.75 7.94
N GLN A 812 -23.17 -29.47 8.15
CA GLN A 812 -22.55 -29.46 9.48
C GLN A 812 -23.02 -28.27 10.32
N THR A 813 -23.20 -27.11 9.70
CA THR A 813 -23.80 -25.94 10.39
C THR A 813 -25.28 -26.20 10.68
N TYR A 814 -26.00 -26.81 9.73
CA TYR A 814 -27.42 -27.13 9.88
C TYR A 814 -27.67 -28.19 10.96
N SER A 815 -26.83 -29.21 11.08
CA SER A 815 -26.95 -30.21 12.14
C SER A 815 -26.77 -29.59 13.53
N GLN A 816 -25.81 -28.66 13.71
CA GLN A 816 -25.66 -27.91 14.96
C GLN A 816 -26.90 -27.06 15.28
N TRP A 817 -27.51 -26.46 14.26
CA TRP A 817 -28.76 -25.72 14.41
C TRP A 817 -29.90 -26.63 14.90
N LEU A 818 -30.04 -27.83 14.32
CA LEU A 818 -31.02 -28.83 14.76
C LEU A 818 -30.78 -29.26 16.21
N THR A 819 -29.53 -29.49 16.61
CA THR A 819 -29.17 -29.82 18.01
C THR A 819 -29.59 -28.70 18.97
N ILE A 820 -29.39 -27.43 18.61
CA ILE A 820 -29.88 -26.29 19.40
C ILE A 820 -31.41 -26.35 19.51
N GLY A 821 -32.12 -26.64 18.42
CA GLY A 821 -33.58 -26.82 18.42
C GLY A 821 -34.05 -27.93 19.37
N GLN A 822 -33.36 -29.07 19.38
CA GLN A 822 -33.64 -30.18 20.30
C GLN A 822 -33.42 -29.80 21.78
N LEU A 823 -32.34 -29.06 22.07
CA LEU A 823 -32.08 -28.53 23.42
C LEU A 823 -33.19 -27.57 23.86
N LEU A 824 -33.60 -26.65 22.98
CA LEU A 824 -34.72 -25.73 23.24
C LEU A 824 -36.01 -26.49 23.52
N ARG A 825 -36.30 -27.55 22.75
CA ARG A 825 -37.45 -28.43 22.98
C ARG A 825 -37.39 -29.01 24.39
N GLY A 826 -36.25 -29.59 24.78
CA GLY A 826 -36.03 -30.13 26.12
C GLY A 826 -36.29 -29.12 27.24
N PHE A 827 -35.82 -27.88 27.09
CA PHE A 827 -36.04 -26.83 28.10
C PHE A 827 -37.50 -26.38 28.21
N VAL A 828 -38.27 -26.44 27.12
CA VAL A 828 -39.69 -26.10 27.11
C VAL A 828 -40.54 -27.28 27.62
N THR A 829 -40.32 -28.50 27.13
CA THR A 829 -41.13 -29.70 27.49
C THR A 829 -40.88 -30.19 28.90
N SER A 830 -39.74 -29.87 29.52
CA SER A 830 -39.50 -30.12 30.94
C SER A 830 -40.49 -29.40 31.89
N THR A 831 -41.40 -28.56 31.35
CA THR A 831 -42.47 -27.90 32.13
C THR A 831 -43.90 -28.42 31.88
N LYS A 832 -44.16 -29.26 30.86
CA LYS A 832 -45.50 -29.88 30.63
C LYS A 832 -45.42 -31.21 29.90
N GLU A 833 -46.09 -32.22 30.47
CA GLU A 833 -46.29 -33.56 29.90
C GLU A 833 -46.98 -33.56 28.52
N LYS A 834 -46.72 -34.68 27.82
CA LYS A 834 -47.24 -35.22 26.55
C LYS A 834 -46.45 -34.91 25.26
N SER A 835 -45.87 -36.00 24.77
CA SER A 835 -45.15 -36.24 23.54
C SER A 835 -45.93 -35.83 22.29
N LEU A 836 -45.44 -34.80 21.59
CA LEU A 836 -45.66 -34.64 20.14
C LEU A 836 -44.71 -35.57 19.36
N PRO A 837 -45.15 -36.14 18.21
CA PRO A 837 -44.35 -37.08 17.44
C PRO A 837 -43.01 -36.48 16.98
N LEU A 838 -41.99 -37.34 16.93
CA LEU A 838 -40.65 -37.03 16.45
C LEU A 838 -40.68 -36.76 14.95
N ASN A 839 -40.26 -35.57 14.54
CA ASN A 839 -39.68 -35.36 13.24
C ASN A 839 -38.26 -34.85 13.47
N ASP A 840 -37.28 -35.74 13.47
CA ASP A 840 -35.88 -35.43 13.80
C ASP A 840 -35.20 -34.52 12.75
N GLN A 841 -35.91 -34.20 11.67
CA GLN A 841 -35.43 -33.40 10.55
C GLN A 841 -35.87 -31.93 10.59
N GLU A 842 -36.62 -31.50 11.61
CA GLU A 842 -37.12 -30.12 11.70
C GLU A 842 -36.68 -29.41 12.98
N PHE A 843 -36.26 -28.15 12.84
CA PHE A 843 -35.90 -27.30 13.97
C PHE A 843 -37.14 -26.96 14.81
N PHE A 844 -37.07 -27.21 16.12
CA PHE A 844 -38.15 -26.88 17.04
C PHE A 844 -38.18 -25.37 17.33
N VAL A 845 -39.30 -24.72 16.98
CA VAL A 845 -39.56 -23.32 17.29
C VAL A 845 -40.58 -23.23 18.44
N PRO A 846 -40.25 -22.55 19.56
CA PRO A 846 -41.21 -22.33 20.65
C PRO A 846 -42.45 -21.55 20.18
N SER A 847 -43.62 -21.86 20.75
CA SER A 847 -44.90 -21.29 20.29
C SER A 847 -45.14 -19.85 20.76
N THR A 848 -44.51 -19.43 21.86
CA THR A 848 -44.70 -18.10 22.45
C THR A 848 -43.37 -17.46 22.82
N ARG A 849 -43.32 -16.13 22.78
CA ARG A 849 -42.12 -15.35 23.15
C ARG A 849 -41.58 -15.70 24.54
N ASN A 850 -42.45 -15.89 25.53
CA ASN A 850 -42.05 -16.24 26.89
C ASN A 850 -41.39 -17.63 26.97
N GLN A 851 -41.85 -18.59 26.16
CA GLN A 851 -41.18 -19.90 26.06
C GLN A 851 -39.80 -19.77 25.40
N THR A 852 -39.66 -18.90 24.40
CA THR A 852 -38.36 -18.63 23.76
C THR A 852 -37.38 -17.99 24.73
N ILE A 853 -37.80 -17.00 25.52
CA ILE A 853 -36.96 -16.36 26.54
C ILE A 853 -36.47 -17.40 27.54
N LEU A 854 -37.38 -18.18 28.13
CA LEU A 854 -37.04 -19.22 29.10
C LEU A 854 -36.08 -20.27 28.53
N ALA A 855 -36.33 -20.72 27.30
CA ALA A 855 -35.51 -21.73 26.65
C ALA A 855 -34.11 -21.21 26.30
N MET A 856 -34.02 -19.97 25.80
CA MET A 856 -32.74 -19.34 25.50
C MET A 856 -31.95 -19.06 26.76
N GLU A 857 -32.54 -18.48 27.81
CA GLU A 857 -31.83 -18.24 29.09
C GLU A 857 -31.23 -19.53 29.67
N ARG A 858 -31.95 -20.66 29.59
CA ARG A 858 -31.45 -21.98 30.01
C ARG A 858 -30.32 -22.49 29.11
N LEU A 859 -30.44 -22.31 27.80
CA LEU A 859 -29.39 -22.60 26.83
C LEU A 859 -28.12 -21.81 27.19
N PHE A 860 -28.23 -20.51 27.44
CA PHE A 860 -27.10 -19.66 27.80
C PHE A 860 -26.49 -20.04 29.14
N ASN A 861 -27.28 -20.36 30.16
CA ASN A 861 -26.76 -20.81 31.45
C ASN A 861 -25.95 -22.11 31.34
N LEU A 862 -26.29 -23.01 30.41
CA LEU A 862 -25.48 -24.19 30.12
C LEU A 862 -24.15 -23.82 29.45
N PHE A 863 -24.17 -22.86 28.53
CA PHE A 863 -22.96 -22.42 27.84
C PHE A 863 -22.11 -21.43 28.65
N LYS A 864 -22.66 -20.81 29.71
CA LYS A 864 -22.00 -19.82 30.58
C LYS A 864 -20.87 -20.38 31.45
N GLY A 865 -20.64 -21.70 31.42
CA GLY A 865 -19.51 -22.38 32.07
C GLY A 865 -18.73 -23.35 31.17
N SER A 866 -19.12 -23.50 29.90
CA SER A 866 -18.35 -24.28 28.93
C SER A 866 -17.55 -23.30 28.07
N ASN A 867 -16.25 -23.20 28.33
CA ASN A 867 -15.25 -22.43 27.58
C ASN A 867 -15.16 -22.87 26.09
N LYS A 868 -16.21 -22.67 25.29
CA LYS A 868 -16.32 -23.15 23.90
C LYS A 868 -16.96 -22.17 22.92
N PHE A 869 -17.02 -20.88 23.25
CA PHE A 869 -17.09 -19.84 22.22
C PHE A 869 -15.67 -19.52 21.79
N GLN A 870 -15.13 -20.33 20.88
CA GLN A 870 -13.77 -20.21 20.35
C GLN A 870 -13.50 -18.80 19.80
N SER A 871 -12.30 -18.28 20.10
CA SER A 871 -11.80 -17.01 19.59
C SER A 871 -11.99 -16.90 18.08
N ALA A 872 -12.35 -15.71 17.59
CA ALA A 872 -12.40 -15.46 16.16
C ALA A 872 -11.00 -15.47 15.48
N ASN A 873 -9.91 -15.59 16.24
CA ASN A 873 -8.60 -15.98 15.70
C ASN A 873 -8.60 -17.44 15.22
N ASP A 874 -9.21 -18.35 15.99
CA ASP A 874 -9.29 -19.78 15.66
C ASP A 874 -10.33 -20.10 14.57
N MET A 875 -11.33 -19.25 14.36
CA MET A 875 -12.25 -19.37 13.21
C MET A 875 -11.53 -19.27 11.85
N THR A 876 -10.37 -18.63 11.78
CA THR A 876 -9.58 -18.59 10.53
C THR A 876 -8.67 -19.81 10.34
N ARG A 877 -8.46 -20.62 11.38
CA ARG A 877 -7.61 -21.81 11.35
C ARG A 877 -8.38 -23.01 11.86
N GLY A 878 -9.32 -23.50 11.05
CA GLY A 878 -9.80 -24.90 10.99
C GLY A 878 -9.91 -25.72 12.27
N ASN A 879 -10.23 -25.13 13.42
CA ASN A 879 -10.51 -25.88 14.64
C ASN A 879 -12.01 -26.02 14.75
N GLU A 880 -12.50 -27.22 14.49
CA GLU A 880 -13.92 -27.48 14.51
C GLU A 880 -14.40 -27.56 15.97
N ASN A 881 -15.48 -26.85 16.29
CA ASN A 881 -16.67 -27.50 16.84
C ASN A 881 -17.89 -26.59 17.00
N TYR A 882 -17.78 -25.28 16.81
CA TYR A 882 -18.95 -24.39 16.84
C TYR A 882 -18.99 -23.48 15.62
N ARG A 883 -19.86 -23.84 14.67
CA ARG A 883 -20.19 -23.05 13.48
C ARG A 883 -21.32 -22.08 13.74
N ILE A 884 -21.92 -22.12 14.92
CA ILE A 884 -23.01 -21.23 15.34
C ILE A 884 -22.63 -20.60 16.67
N GLY A 885 -22.87 -19.31 16.82
CA GLY A 885 -22.73 -18.63 18.08
C GLY A 885 -23.64 -17.46 18.31
N PHE A 886 -23.78 -17.12 19.58
CA PHE A 886 -24.63 -16.05 20.05
C PHE A 886 -23.79 -15.12 20.92
N LEU A 887 -23.90 -13.82 20.67
CA LEU A 887 -23.19 -12.81 21.43
C LEU A 887 -24.17 -12.09 22.35
N PRO A 888 -24.05 -12.25 23.68
CA PRO A 888 -24.78 -11.43 24.63
C PRO A 888 -24.12 -10.05 24.76
N ASP A 889 -24.94 -9.03 24.97
CA ASP A 889 -24.44 -7.70 25.33
C ASP A 889 -23.89 -7.73 26.76
N SER A 890 -22.67 -7.22 26.95
CA SER A 890 -21.97 -7.23 28.24
C SER A 890 -22.72 -6.47 29.33
N LYS A 891 -23.53 -5.47 28.96
CA LYS A 891 -24.32 -4.65 29.90
C LYS A 891 -25.66 -5.26 30.27
N THR A 892 -26.40 -5.77 29.29
CA THR A 892 -27.78 -6.26 29.48
C THR A 892 -27.87 -7.77 29.68
N GLN A 893 -26.81 -8.52 29.35
CA GLN A 893 -26.78 -10.00 29.32
C GLN A 893 -27.83 -10.62 28.38
N GLU A 894 -28.50 -9.81 27.55
CA GLU A 894 -29.44 -10.26 26.52
C GLU A 894 -28.69 -10.59 25.23
N ILE A 895 -29.22 -11.53 24.45
CA ILE A 895 -28.68 -11.90 23.14
C ILE A 895 -28.93 -10.76 22.18
N ARG A 896 -27.86 -10.21 21.62
CA ARG A 896 -27.94 -9.10 20.68
C ARG A 896 -27.26 -9.37 19.35
N ALA A 897 -26.52 -10.47 19.22
CA ALA A 897 -26.03 -10.92 17.93
C ALA A 897 -26.09 -12.45 17.74
N PHE A 898 -26.26 -12.86 16.50
CA PHE A 898 -26.22 -14.24 16.05
C PHE A 898 -25.21 -14.40 14.92
N LEU A 899 -24.35 -15.39 15.04
CA LEU A 899 -23.25 -15.64 14.13
C LEU A 899 -23.30 -17.08 13.66
N PHE A 900 -23.02 -17.31 12.38
CA PHE A 900 -22.73 -18.67 11.92
C PHE A 900 -21.77 -18.68 10.75
N THR A 901 -21.14 -19.82 10.51
CA THR A 901 -20.11 -19.98 9.49
C THR A 901 -20.46 -21.06 8.47
N VAL A 902 -20.07 -20.82 7.22
CA VAL A 902 -20.29 -21.72 6.08
C VAL A 902 -19.09 -21.63 5.14
N ASN A 903 -18.72 -22.72 4.47
CA ASN A 903 -17.63 -22.70 3.49
C ASN A 903 -18.16 -22.27 2.11
N MET A 904 -17.42 -21.41 1.43
CA MET A 904 -17.69 -21.06 0.03
C MET A 904 -17.28 -22.20 -0.91
N ASN A 905 -17.98 -22.37 -2.03
CA ASN A 905 -17.62 -23.31 -3.09
C ASN A 905 -16.75 -22.62 -4.16
N VAL A 906 -15.55 -22.19 -3.80
CA VAL A 906 -14.64 -21.48 -4.72
C VAL A 906 -13.20 -21.49 -4.25
N THR A 907 -12.27 -21.45 -5.20
CA THR A 907 -10.85 -21.17 -4.97
C THR A 907 -10.49 -19.78 -5.47
N PHE A 908 -10.18 -18.84 -4.57
CA PHE A 908 -9.85 -17.45 -4.93
C PHE A 908 -8.42 -17.25 -5.48
N ASN A 909 -8.11 -17.82 -6.64
CA ASN A 909 -6.78 -17.72 -7.26
C ASN A 909 -6.49 -16.35 -7.90
N SER A 910 -7.53 -15.56 -8.22
CA SER A 910 -7.41 -14.29 -8.92
C SER A 910 -8.53 -13.34 -8.54
N TYR A 911 -8.30 -12.03 -8.75
CA TYR A 911 -9.31 -11.00 -8.53
C TYR A 911 -10.57 -11.23 -9.39
N ALA A 912 -10.41 -11.68 -10.63
CA ALA A 912 -11.55 -11.94 -11.52
C ALA A 912 -12.47 -13.03 -10.96
N VAL A 913 -11.91 -14.11 -10.40
CA VAL A 913 -12.71 -15.19 -9.76
C VAL A 913 -13.40 -14.67 -8.50
N GLN A 914 -12.71 -13.86 -7.69
CA GLN A 914 -13.30 -13.22 -6.50
C GLN A 914 -14.50 -12.33 -6.88
N ASP A 915 -14.35 -11.48 -7.90
CA ASP A 915 -15.39 -10.54 -8.33
C ASP A 915 -16.62 -11.28 -8.90
N VAL A 916 -16.41 -12.26 -9.78
CA VAL A 916 -17.50 -13.07 -10.34
C VAL A 916 -18.27 -13.81 -9.25
N TYR A 917 -17.55 -14.43 -8.31
CA TYR A 917 -18.19 -15.15 -7.21
C TYR A 917 -18.93 -14.20 -6.26
N TYR A 918 -18.35 -13.04 -5.95
CA TYR A 918 -19.00 -12.01 -5.14
C TYR A 918 -20.30 -11.50 -5.77
N ASN A 919 -20.30 -11.24 -7.08
CA ASN A 919 -21.50 -10.81 -7.81
C ASN A 919 -22.60 -11.90 -7.83
N LYS A 920 -22.22 -13.18 -7.96
CA LYS A 920 -23.17 -14.31 -7.84
C LYS A 920 -23.77 -14.37 -6.44
N LEU A 921 -22.93 -14.23 -5.41
CA LEU A 921 -23.35 -14.24 -4.01
C LEU A 921 -24.29 -13.07 -3.70
N GLN A 922 -23.99 -11.87 -4.19
CA GLN A 922 -24.86 -10.70 -4.03
C GLN A 922 -26.21 -10.89 -4.74
N THR A 923 -26.20 -11.42 -5.98
CA THR A 923 -27.42 -11.70 -6.74
C THR A 923 -28.29 -12.76 -6.05
N TYR A 924 -27.67 -13.82 -5.55
CA TYR A 924 -28.34 -14.87 -4.78
C TYR A 924 -29.07 -14.29 -3.57
N PHE A 925 -28.37 -13.50 -2.77
CA PHE A 925 -28.95 -12.90 -1.58
C PHE A 925 -30.00 -11.85 -1.89
N GLN A 926 -29.83 -11.03 -2.93
CA GLN A 926 -30.82 -10.03 -3.32
C GLN A 926 -32.14 -10.70 -3.76
N LYS A 927 -32.08 -11.71 -4.64
CA LYS A 927 -33.26 -12.48 -5.05
C LYS A 927 -33.94 -13.16 -3.86
N ARG A 928 -33.15 -13.77 -2.97
CA ARG A 928 -33.72 -14.51 -1.83
C ARG A 928 -34.32 -13.58 -0.79
N LEU A 929 -33.71 -12.43 -0.54
CA LEU A 929 -34.28 -11.37 0.28
C LEU A 929 -35.64 -10.89 -0.24
N GLU A 930 -35.75 -10.68 -1.54
CA GLU A 930 -36.99 -10.26 -2.18
C GLU A 930 -38.09 -11.32 -2.08
N GLN A 931 -37.74 -12.61 -2.23
CA GLN A 931 -38.66 -13.73 -2.01
C GLN A 931 -39.10 -13.86 -0.54
N LEU A 932 -38.20 -13.61 0.41
CA LEU A 932 -38.47 -13.64 1.85
C LEU A 932 -39.22 -12.38 2.35
N ARG A 933 -39.37 -11.34 1.51
CA ARG A 933 -40.17 -10.14 1.81
C ARG A 933 -41.67 -10.44 1.88
N LEU A 934 -42.11 -11.55 1.28
CA LEU A 934 -43.53 -11.89 1.08
C LEU A 934 -44.18 -12.64 2.26
N SER A 935 -43.44 -12.98 3.33
CA SER A 935 -44.05 -13.46 4.57
C SER A 935 -44.25 -12.28 5.54
N GLU A 936 -45.41 -11.64 5.44
CA GLU A 936 -45.81 -10.49 6.25
C GLU A 936 -45.77 -10.78 7.77
N GLY A 937 -45.11 -9.88 8.49
CA GLY A 937 -44.98 -9.84 9.95
C GLY A 937 -44.04 -8.70 10.35
N PRO A 938 -43.86 -8.38 11.64
CA PRO A 938 -43.01 -7.27 12.15
C PRO A 938 -41.49 -7.37 11.79
N ASN A 939 -41.14 -8.28 10.88
CA ASN A 939 -39.81 -8.68 10.44
C ASN A 939 -39.23 -7.81 9.30
N GLY A 940 -39.89 -6.69 8.95
CA GLY A 940 -39.38 -5.74 7.94
C GLY A 940 -37.98 -5.17 8.26
N HIS A 941 -37.53 -5.29 9.51
CA HIS A 941 -36.25 -4.77 10.00
C HIS A 941 -35.07 -5.72 9.77
N VAL A 942 -35.26 -7.04 9.91
CA VAL A 942 -34.26 -8.05 9.49
C VAL A 942 -34.07 -7.95 7.99
N TYR A 943 -35.17 -7.82 7.23
CA TYR A 943 -35.12 -7.52 5.79
C TYR A 943 -34.36 -6.22 5.50
N LYS A 944 -34.59 -5.12 6.25
CA LYS A 944 -33.82 -3.87 6.07
C LYS A 944 -32.34 -4.04 6.39
N GLN A 945 -31.92 -4.82 7.38
CA GLN A 945 -30.50 -5.01 7.68
C GLN A 945 -29.82 -5.91 6.63
N VAL A 946 -30.47 -6.99 6.20
CA VAL A 946 -29.92 -7.85 5.14
C VAL A 946 -29.95 -7.09 3.81
N LYS A 947 -30.98 -6.28 3.53
CA LYS A 947 -31.05 -5.37 2.37
C LYS A 947 -30.16 -4.13 2.48
N HIS A 948 -29.79 -3.61 3.64
CA HIS A 948 -28.78 -2.54 3.73
C HIS A 948 -27.36 -3.10 3.68
N GLY A 949 -27.15 -4.28 4.28
CA GLY A 949 -25.92 -5.06 4.20
C GLY A 949 -25.64 -5.60 2.79
N LEU A 950 -26.65 -5.77 1.92
CA LEU A 950 -26.53 -6.23 0.53
C LEU A 950 -26.97 -5.22 -0.55
N GLY A 951 -27.90 -4.33 -0.25
CA GLY A 951 -28.65 -3.51 -1.21
C GLY A 951 -28.35 -2.01 -1.20
N LYS A 952 -27.31 -1.57 -0.47
CA LYS A 952 -26.61 -0.31 -0.76
C LYS A 952 -25.09 -0.53 -0.70
N LEU A 953 -24.62 -1.56 -1.39
CA LEU A 953 -23.24 -1.69 -1.87
C LEU A 953 -23.10 -0.76 -3.08
N CYS A 954 -23.02 0.55 -2.83
CA CYS A 954 -22.80 1.54 -3.89
C CYS A 954 -21.51 1.22 -4.63
N ARG A 955 -21.63 1.04 -5.95
CA ARG A 955 -20.65 1.25 -7.02
C ARG A 955 -19.19 1.05 -6.61
N CYS A 956 -18.56 0.03 -7.20
CA CYS A 956 -17.11 -0.06 -7.31
C CYS A 956 -16.51 1.30 -7.69
N SER A 957 -15.82 1.92 -6.74
CA SER A 957 -14.77 2.90 -7.01
C SER A 957 -13.49 2.38 -6.35
N LYS A 958 -12.79 1.56 -7.14
CA LYS A 958 -11.33 1.42 -7.26
C LYS A 958 -10.48 1.31 -5.97
N LEU A 959 -9.75 0.20 -5.86
CA LEU A 959 -8.29 0.29 -5.71
C LEU A 959 -7.71 0.42 -7.13
N SER A 960 -6.91 1.47 -7.32
CA SER A 960 -6.27 1.98 -8.53
C SER A 960 -5.91 0.94 -9.61
N SER A 961 -6.45 1.07 -10.82
CA SER A 961 -5.76 1.82 -11.88
C SER A 961 -6.47 3.12 -12.32
N SER A 962 -5.64 4.13 -12.56
CA SER A 962 -5.97 5.42 -13.12
C SER A 962 -6.68 5.30 -14.47
N THR A 963 -7.91 5.81 -14.55
CA THR A 963 -8.47 6.48 -15.73
C THR A 963 -9.87 7.00 -15.40
N VAL A 964 -10.07 8.27 -15.73
CA VAL A 964 -11.31 9.04 -15.65
C VAL A 964 -12.08 8.78 -16.94
N ILE A 965 -13.39 8.49 -16.85
CA ILE A 965 -14.33 8.80 -17.92
C ILE A 965 -15.53 9.47 -17.24
N GLN A 966 -15.73 10.75 -17.56
CA GLN A 966 -16.96 11.49 -17.27
C GLN A 966 -18.12 10.86 -18.05
N SER A 967 -19.27 10.70 -17.39
CA SER A 967 -20.55 10.67 -18.10
C SER A 967 -21.53 11.59 -17.39
N VAL A 968 -21.80 12.68 -18.10
CA VAL A 968 -22.90 13.63 -18.06
C VAL A 968 -24.14 13.12 -17.31
N SER A 969 -24.64 13.98 -16.42
CA SER A 969 -25.97 13.92 -15.83
C SER A 969 -27.04 13.97 -16.92
N ILE A 970 -27.79 12.88 -17.09
CA ILE A 970 -29.07 12.91 -17.78
C ILE A 970 -30.12 12.62 -16.70
N ASN A 971 -30.85 13.69 -16.36
CA ASN A 971 -32.17 13.63 -15.74
C ASN A 971 -33.10 12.79 -16.62
N ASP A 972 -34.23 12.42 -16.02
CA ASP A 972 -35.52 12.08 -16.64
C ASP A 972 -35.94 10.65 -16.31
N ASN A 973 -36.93 10.52 -15.43
CA ASN A 973 -38.36 10.70 -15.69
C ASN A 973 -38.90 9.50 -16.45
N GLU A 974 -39.96 8.96 -15.86
CA GLU A 974 -40.82 7.91 -16.39
C GLU A 974 -41.28 8.28 -17.80
N GLU A 975 -40.89 7.49 -18.81
CA GLU A 975 -41.69 7.14 -20.00
C GLU A 975 -40.84 6.25 -20.93
N ASN A 976 -41.51 5.45 -21.76
CA ASN A 976 -40.99 4.52 -22.77
C ASN A 976 -40.69 3.07 -22.32
N ILE A 977 -41.73 2.42 -21.84
CA ILE A 977 -42.00 1.02 -22.15
C ILE A 977 -42.44 0.99 -23.63
N HIS A 978 -41.56 0.63 -24.57
CA HIS A 978 -41.86 0.08 -25.91
C HIS A 978 -40.62 0.14 -26.83
N GLU A 979 -39.52 -0.57 -26.53
CA GLU A 979 -38.49 -0.80 -27.57
C GLU A 979 -37.57 -2.02 -27.33
N GLU A 980 -37.82 -2.84 -26.30
CA GLU A 980 -36.94 -3.98 -25.95
C GLU A 980 -37.34 -5.32 -26.61
N GLN A 981 -38.22 -5.28 -27.63
CA GLN A 981 -38.71 -6.47 -28.34
C GLN A 981 -38.15 -6.69 -29.76
N SER A 982 -37.34 -5.78 -30.32
CA SER A 982 -36.88 -5.91 -31.72
C SER A 982 -35.44 -6.40 -31.93
N LEU A 983 -34.60 -6.53 -30.90
CA LEU A 983 -33.18 -6.89 -31.06
C LEU A 983 -32.80 -8.34 -30.68
N LYS A 984 -33.78 -9.25 -30.61
CA LYS A 984 -33.56 -10.68 -30.34
C LYS A 984 -33.50 -11.58 -31.58
N ASN A 985 -33.47 -11.01 -32.79
CA ASN A 985 -33.53 -11.78 -34.04
C ASN A 985 -32.33 -11.61 -35.00
N GLU A 986 -31.25 -10.95 -34.61
CA GLU A 986 -30.02 -10.93 -35.42
C GLU A 986 -28.80 -11.15 -34.52
N ILE A 987 -28.40 -12.41 -34.41
CA ILE A 987 -27.03 -12.95 -34.55
C ILE A 987 -27.19 -14.47 -34.40
N ASN A 988 -27.39 -15.11 -35.55
CA ASN A 988 -26.91 -16.47 -35.82
C ASN A 988 -25.41 -16.39 -36.14
#